data_AF-A0A3Q0J6S7-F1
#
_entry.id   AF-A0A3Q0J6S7-F1
#
_cell.length_a   1.000
_cell.length_b   1.000
_cell.length_c   1.000
_cell.angle_alpha   90.00
_cell.angle_beta   90.00
_cell.angle_gamma   90.00
#
_symmetry.space_group_name_H-M   'P 1'
#
loop_
_entity.id
_entity.type
_entity.pdbx_description
1 polymer ?
#
loop_
_entity_poly.entity_id
_entity_poly.type
_entity_poly.pdbx_seq_one_letter_code
_entity_poly.pdbx_strand_id
1 'polypeptide(L)'
;METEDTESCSGIESEHTDTLEPLLCWSDDGQSQPGGGGGEFIDEINATNAKKFALLLVLALIGYHGLLHWTYGRDSCKWILSDGRFKGDMGWQPYGCMMHQYSQVDTKKCMKYLSFWDHNNDFLFIGDSRIHDLYVTFVRHFAPNYKTDPGVTEFNNTLYMNENLNLNVKFIWSPYVGDLMYNTLNSLKLAKRSNANNTLYMNENLNLNVKFIWSPYVGDLMYNTLNSLKASRDSCKWILSDGRFKGDMGWQPYGCMMHQYSQVDTKKCMKYLSFWDHNNDFLFIGDSRIHDLYVTFVRHFAPNYKTDPGVTEFNNTLYMNENLNLNVKFIWSPYVGDLMYNTLNSLKNIDRPPSMILLGAGTWSMQQYNATALDHITEYSANLSRLVEAMDILSERKSRVIWNLQESVNEKKLSPEYEMITNQLIDAYNKAAIETLSSSDVIVWSSSRLVASGKLDEMRLGFHVAPQCLDIHVQLLLNVYCNDHMNFNDATCCSTPEQYSALQVLVYTGFLICIILTAILTLKQSVKFLYEEPTPMYIVISSLGKLGLILTYFYLCDRTNFFMKENKYYSQVSFWLPIGYVFVLGVFFTEDSRYIKILNRDQTDEWKGCMQLILVISHMTGARTQLPILNHMRIFASSYLFISGFGHFYYMWHRPDSGLVRYLQVLFRLNGITILCCVAMNRPYQFYHFVPLVTFWFSLLYLILQVPPRGNGNARYLYVSIKLLVLFGLVAVLYISEVFFEKVFVTRPWKALFVTTDDDIHDWWTRWKLDRYSFLYGCVFSLSLILIQKFNLIDDNTYSNLFSTKVTLVALFVAIGAICLNSTFAMLCSEAECTELHSYTVIIPILSYIVVRNISGRLRTRYSSLFAGLGRISLELYITQIHIFTSADTHGILTLLPEYPVLNSLVTCFIFICVAHEVSDCVCRPVLKKIVS
;
A
#
# COMPACT_ATOMS: atom_id res chain seq x y z
N MET A 1 -80.16 38.76 -34.21
CA MET A 1 -80.02 38.59 -32.75
C MET A 1 -78.94 37.55 -32.57
N GLU A 2 -77.68 37.97 -32.70
CA GLU A 2 -76.86 38.59 -31.62
C GLU A 2 -76.51 37.54 -30.56
N THR A 3 -75.28 37.29 -30.16
CA THR A 3 -73.94 37.85 -30.45
C THR A 3 -72.91 36.84 -29.91
N GLU A 4 -71.68 36.97 -30.41
CA GLU A 4 -70.43 36.33 -29.97
C GLU A 4 -70.17 36.47 -28.46
N ASP A 5 -69.43 35.51 -27.89
CA ASP A 5 -68.20 35.86 -27.16
C ASP A 5 -67.23 34.67 -27.11
N THR A 6 -65.97 35.02 -27.34
CA THR A 6 -64.75 34.21 -27.49
C THR A 6 -64.15 33.78 -26.17
N GLU A 7 -63.59 32.57 -26.06
CA GLU A 7 -62.38 32.35 -25.25
C GLU A 7 -61.53 31.20 -25.78
N SER A 8 -60.23 31.47 -25.85
CA SER A 8 -59.22 30.83 -26.69
C SER A 8 -58.60 29.57 -26.09
N CYS A 9 -58.25 28.62 -26.97
CA CYS A 9 -57.29 27.56 -26.70
C CYS A 9 -55.88 28.11 -26.37
N SER A 10 -55.34 27.71 -25.21
CA SER A 10 -53.90 27.56 -24.94
C SER A 10 -53.77 26.31 -24.04
N GLY A 11 -53.17 25.20 -24.47
CA GLY A 11 -51.81 25.03 -24.98
C GLY A 11 -51.02 24.32 -23.87
N ILE A 12 -51.06 22.99 -23.81
CA ILE A 12 -49.91 22.12 -24.13
C ILE A 12 -48.58 22.73 -23.68
N GLU A 13 -48.20 22.52 -22.42
CA GLU A 13 -46.81 22.61 -21.94
C GLU A 13 -46.75 22.06 -20.49
N SER A 14 -46.63 20.73 -20.33
CA SER A 14 -46.20 20.16 -19.02
C SER A 14 -45.43 18.84 -19.08
N GLU A 15 -45.07 18.32 -20.27
CA GLU A 15 -44.37 17.01 -20.40
C GLU A 15 -42.85 17.11 -20.65
N HIS A 16 -42.23 18.28 -20.57
CA HIS A 16 -40.83 18.49 -20.99
C HIS A 16 -39.79 18.74 -19.87
N THR A 17 -40.16 18.58 -18.58
CA THR A 17 -39.39 19.16 -17.46
C THR A 17 -38.83 18.22 -16.40
N ASP A 18 -38.83 16.89 -16.60
CA ASP A 18 -38.26 15.92 -15.63
C ASP A 18 -36.89 15.33 -16.04
N THR A 19 -36.27 15.81 -17.12
CA THR A 19 -35.06 15.19 -17.68
C THR A 19 -33.73 15.74 -17.16
N LEU A 20 -33.73 16.71 -16.25
CA LEU A 20 -32.49 17.37 -15.79
C LEU A 20 -32.58 17.90 -14.34
N GLU A 21 -32.43 16.99 -13.38
CA GLU A 21 -31.79 17.29 -12.09
C GLU A 21 -30.29 16.96 -12.17
N PRO A 22 -29.38 17.86 -11.80
CA PRO A 22 -28.01 17.53 -11.47
C PRO A 22 -27.74 17.63 -9.97
N LEU A 23 -26.81 16.80 -9.51
CA LEU A 23 -25.93 16.94 -8.33
C LEU A 23 -26.53 17.20 -6.93
N LEU A 24 -27.84 17.32 -6.77
CA LEU A 24 -28.48 17.19 -5.46
C LEU A 24 -29.08 15.79 -5.37
N CYS A 25 -28.70 15.05 -4.33
CA CYS A 25 -29.27 13.75 -4.06
C CYS A 25 -30.78 13.88 -3.91
N TRP A 26 -31.51 13.08 -4.69
CA TRP A 26 -32.88 12.72 -4.36
C TRP A 26 -33.03 11.22 -4.21
N SER A 27 -33.97 10.90 -3.33
CA SER A 27 -34.27 9.63 -2.68
C SER A 27 -34.78 8.57 -3.65
N ASP A 28 -34.38 7.33 -3.38
CA ASP A 28 -35.15 6.15 -3.79
C ASP A 28 -36.47 6.11 -2.99
N ASP A 29 -37.45 6.94 -3.35
CA ASP A 29 -38.85 6.73 -2.98
C ASP A 29 -39.64 6.48 -4.26
N GLY A 30 -39.25 5.43 -4.98
CA GLY A 30 -39.99 4.87 -6.10
C GLY A 30 -40.20 3.39 -5.82
N GLN A 31 -41.30 3.05 -5.14
CA GLN A 31 -41.75 1.66 -5.02
C GLN A 31 -41.97 1.09 -6.42
N SER A 32 -41.00 0.35 -6.94
CA SER A 32 -41.24 -0.65 -7.97
C SER A 32 -42.06 -1.77 -7.32
N GLN A 33 -43.33 -1.87 -7.67
CA GLN A 33 -44.15 -3.02 -7.29
C GLN A 33 -43.47 -4.32 -7.78
N PRO A 34 -43.31 -5.34 -6.91
CA PRO A 34 -42.72 -6.60 -7.31
C PRO A 34 -43.73 -7.38 -8.15
N GLY A 35 -43.49 -7.40 -9.46
CA GLY A 35 -44.14 -8.35 -10.36
C GLY A 35 -43.61 -9.76 -10.11
N GLY A 36 -44.37 -10.56 -9.38
CA GLY A 36 -44.50 -12.02 -9.55
C GLY A 36 -43.26 -12.90 -9.36
N GLY A 37 -43.14 -13.48 -8.16
CA GLY A 37 -42.80 -14.90 -7.98
C GLY A 37 -41.40 -15.37 -8.38
N GLY A 38 -40.37 -14.97 -7.61
CA GLY A 38 -39.03 -15.58 -7.68
C GLY A 38 -37.94 -14.93 -6.82
N GLY A 39 -38.29 -14.14 -5.79
CA GLY A 39 -37.43 -13.05 -5.30
C GLY A 39 -36.83 -13.12 -3.90
N GLU A 40 -37.00 -14.19 -3.10
CA GLU A 40 -36.49 -14.15 -1.70
C GLU A 40 -34.95 -14.07 -1.60
N PHE A 41 -34.21 -14.64 -2.56
CA PHE A 41 -32.73 -14.59 -2.56
C PHE A 41 -32.17 -13.27 -3.10
N ILE A 42 -32.90 -12.59 -3.99
CA ILE A 42 -32.46 -11.31 -4.60
C ILE A 42 -32.67 -10.15 -3.62
N ASP A 43 -33.71 -10.22 -2.78
CA ASP A 43 -33.96 -9.23 -1.73
C ASP A 43 -32.88 -9.24 -0.62
N GLU A 44 -32.19 -10.36 -0.42
CA GLU A 44 -31.06 -10.46 0.52
C GLU A 44 -29.75 -9.84 -0.02
N ILE A 45 -29.56 -9.74 -1.34
CA ILE A 45 -28.40 -9.09 -1.97
C ILE A 45 -28.67 -7.59 -2.15
N ASN A 46 -28.95 -6.93 -1.02
CA ASN A 46 -29.14 -5.49 -0.96
C ASN A 46 -27.81 -4.80 -0.55
N ALA A 47 -27.54 -3.61 -1.09
CA ALA A 47 -26.39 -2.76 -0.72
C ALA A 47 -26.25 -2.58 0.81
N THR A 48 -27.36 -2.54 1.53
CA THR A 48 -27.36 -2.48 3.01
C THR A 48 -26.71 -3.71 3.65
N ASN A 49 -27.00 -4.91 3.15
CA ASN A 49 -26.42 -6.15 3.65
C ASN A 49 -24.95 -6.28 3.25
N ALA A 50 -24.60 -5.87 2.02
CA ALA A 50 -23.21 -5.82 1.55
C ALA A 50 -22.34 -4.93 2.45
N LYS A 51 -22.84 -3.75 2.84
CA LYS A 51 -22.13 -2.84 3.76
C LYS A 51 -21.94 -3.42 5.16
N LYS A 52 -22.96 -4.09 5.71
CA LYS A 52 -22.85 -4.78 7.01
C LYS A 52 -21.80 -5.90 6.94
N PHE A 53 -21.79 -6.67 5.86
CA PHE A 53 -20.79 -7.70 5.62
C PHE A 53 -19.38 -7.10 5.48
N ALA A 54 -19.22 -6.00 4.74
CA ALA A 54 -17.95 -5.28 4.64
C ALA A 54 -17.45 -4.79 6.00
N LEU A 55 -18.34 -4.24 6.85
CA LEU A 55 -17.99 -3.82 8.21
C LEU A 55 -17.53 -5.00 9.07
N LEU A 56 -18.26 -6.12 9.03
CA LEU A 56 -17.86 -7.34 9.74
C LEU A 56 -16.52 -7.87 9.26
N LEU A 57 -16.27 -7.83 7.95
CA LEU A 57 -15.01 -8.25 7.34
C LEU A 57 -13.84 -7.36 7.78
N VAL A 58 -14.02 -6.03 7.80
CA VAL A 58 -13.00 -5.09 8.31
C VAL A 58 -12.72 -5.34 9.78
N LEU A 59 -13.75 -5.53 10.61
CA LEU A 59 -13.57 -5.86 12.03
C LEU A 59 -12.88 -7.21 12.24
N ALA A 60 -13.21 -8.21 11.41
CA ALA A 60 -12.55 -9.51 11.44
C ALA A 60 -11.09 -9.42 11.02
N LEU A 61 -10.74 -8.60 10.01
CA LEU A 61 -9.37 -8.35 9.60
C LEU A 61 -8.58 -7.60 10.67
N ILE A 62 -9.16 -6.56 11.27
CA ILE A 62 -8.55 -5.85 12.40
C ILE A 62 -8.35 -6.79 13.58
N GLY A 63 -9.37 -7.61 13.90
CA GLY A 63 -9.29 -8.61 14.95
C GLY A 63 -8.25 -9.69 14.66
N TYR A 64 -8.17 -10.19 13.43
CA TYR A 64 -7.19 -11.18 12.99
C TYR A 64 -5.77 -10.65 13.07
N HIS A 65 -5.48 -9.49 12.45
CA HIS A 65 -4.15 -8.87 12.49
C HIS A 65 -3.80 -8.41 13.91
N GLY A 66 -4.76 -7.90 14.67
CA GLY A 66 -4.58 -7.57 16.08
C GLY A 66 -4.26 -8.80 16.95
N LEU A 67 -4.99 -9.90 16.76
CA LEU A 67 -4.72 -11.18 17.41
C LEU A 67 -3.36 -11.72 16.97
N LEU A 68 -3.01 -11.65 15.69
CA LEU A 68 -1.73 -12.07 15.11
C LEU A 68 -0.56 -11.35 15.80
N HIS A 69 -0.66 -10.02 15.97
CA HIS A 69 0.31 -9.22 16.72
C HIS A 69 0.32 -9.51 18.23
N TRP A 70 -0.83 -9.82 18.83
CA TRP A 70 -0.99 -10.05 20.27
C TRP A 70 -0.57 -11.46 20.72
N THR A 71 -1.11 -12.50 20.09
CA THR A 71 -1.03 -13.90 20.55
C THR A 71 0.34 -14.49 20.39
N TYR A 72 1.02 -14.14 19.31
CA TYR A 72 2.31 -14.73 19.02
C TYR A 72 3.45 -13.82 19.40
N GLY A 73 3.13 -12.67 20.01
CA GLY A 73 4.02 -11.54 19.95
C GLY A 73 4.52 -11.39 18.51
N ARG A 74 5.76 -10.96 18.37
CA ARG A 74 6.44 -10.93 17.08
C ARG A 74 7.22 -12.22 16.80
N ASP A 75 6.94 -13.32 17.53
CA ASP A 75 7.79 -14.53 17.62
C ASP A 75 7.13 -15.79 17.02
N SER A 76 7.80 -16.40 16.04
CA SER A 76 7.36 -17.56 15.25
C SER A 76 7.30 -18.89 16.04
N CYS A 77 8.02 -19.04 17.15
CA CYS A 77 8.13 -20.33 17.87
C CYS A 77 6.83 -20.78 18.56
N LYS A 78 5.96 -19.84 18.93
CA LYS A 78 4.66 -20.14 19.53
C LYS A 78 3.62 -20.55 18.48
N TRP A 79 3.77 -20.10 17.24
CA TRP A 79 2.86 -20.43 16.14
C TRP A 79 2.85 -21.92 15.82
N ILE A 80 4.03 -22.54 15.77
CA ILE A 80 4.19 -23.92 15.31
C ILE A 80 3.52 -24.98 16.22
N LEU A 81 3.37 -24.69 17.52
CA LEU A 81 2.78 -25.62 18.51
C LEU A 81 1.29 -25.34 18.81
N SER A 82 0.67 -24.39 18.09
CA SER A 82 -0.69 -23.92 18.39
C SER A 82 -1.78 -24.63 17.56
N ASP A 83 -2.04 -24.17 16.34
CA ASP A 83 -3.09 -24.68 15.46
C ASP A 83 -2.65 -24.63 13.97
N GLY A 84 -3.32 -25.39 13.10
CA GLY A 84 -2.95 -25.54 11.69
C GLY A 84 -3.99 -26.25 10.82
N ARG A 85 -3.63 -26.51 9.56
CA ARG A 85 -4.46 -27.27 8.61
C ARG A 85 -3.63 -28.21 7.74
N PHE A 86 -4.25 -29.30 7.28
CA PHE A 86 -3.70 -30.13 6.21
C PHE A 86 -3.94 -29.48 4.84
N LYS A 87 -2.86 -29.23 4.08
CA LYS A 87 -2.93 -28.70 2.70
C LYS A 87 -2.99 -29.84 1.67
N GLY A 88 -4.11 -30.60 1.65
CA GLY A 88 -4.23 -31.76 0.75
C GLY A 88 -3.07 -32.73 0.94
N ASP A 89 -2.34 -33.05 -0.13
CA ASP A 89 -1.20 -33.98 -0.10
C ASP A 89 0.12 -33.33 0.39
N MET A 90 0.14 -32.02 0.69
CA MET A 90 1.36 -31.28 1.03
C MET A 90 1.61 -31.12 2.54
N GLY A 91 0.98 -31.94 3.39
CA GLY A 91 1.28 -32.04 4.82
C GLY A 91 0.55 -31.04 5.75
N TRP A 92 0.81 -31.17 7.05
CA TRP A 92 0.26 -30.31 8.12
C TRP A 92 1.00 -28.97 8.17
N GLN A 93 0.25 -27.87 8.18
CA GLN A 93 0.76 -26.51 8.09
C GLN A 93 0.17 -25.63 9.21
N PRO A 94 0.99 -25.10 10.15
CA PRO A 94 0.54 -24.17 11.17
C PRO A 94 0.05 -22.86 10.56
N TYR A 95 -0.85 -22.18 11.27
CA TYR A 95 -1.19 -20.79 10.94
C TYR A 95 -0.04 -19.85 11.37
N GLY A 96 0.18 -18.78 10.60
CA GLY A 96 1.15 -17.71 10.89
C GLY A 96 2.65 -18.05 10.92
N CYS A 97 3.06 -19.29 10.63
CA CYS A 97 4.46 -19.64 10.35
C CYS A 97 4.55 -20.83 9.37
N MET A 98 5.62 -20.93 8.58
CA MET A 98 5.86 -22.10 7.70
C MET A 98 6.55 -23.23 8.48
N MET A 99 6.02 -24.47 8.41
CA MET A 99 6.63 -25.63 9.07
C MET A 99 7.63 -26.30 8.13
N HIS A 100 8.85 -26.51 8.63
CA HIS A 100 9.85 -27.29 7.93
C HIS A 100 9.69 -28.78 8.24
N GLN A 101 9.73 -29.62 7.20
CA GLN A 101 9.66 -31.07 7.36
C GLN A 101 11.06 -31.64 7.59
N TYR A 102 11.37 -31.95 8.85
CA TYR A 102 12.66 -32.53 9.21
C TYR A 102 12.77 -33.99 8.75
N SER A 103 13.81 -34.31 7.97
CA SER A 103 14.19 -35.70 7.74
C SER A 103 14.92 -36.28 8.96
N GLN A 104 15.00 -37.60 9.06
CA GLN A 104 15.74 -38.28 10.13
C GLN A 104 17.22 -37.86 10.18
N VAL A 105 17.77 -37.52 9.01
CA VAL A 105 19.15 -37.03 8.90
C VAL A 105 19.23 -35.61 9.46
N ASP A 106 18.25 -34.76 9.15
CA ASP A 106 18.21 -33.36 9.62
C ASP A 106 18.05 -33.28 11.14
N THR A 107 17.18 -34.10 11.71
CA THR A 107 16.94 -34.10 13.16
C THR A 107 18.14 -34.66 13.93
N LYS A 108 18.79 -35.73 13.42
CA LYS A 108 20.04 -36.23 14.00
C LYS A 108 21.15 -35.20 13.93
N LYS A 109 21.28 -34.51 12.80
CA LYS A 109 22.25 -33.42 12.65
C LYS A 109 21.95 -32.29 13.62
N CYS A 110 20.69 -31.92 13.80
CA CYS A 110 20.28 -30.90 14.77
C CYS A 110 20.61 -31.29 16.22
N MET A 111 20.25 -32.50 16.66
CA MET A 111 20.55 -32.95 18.03
C MET A 111 22.05 -33.14 18.24
N LYS A 112 22.78 -33.67 17.25
CA LYS A 112 24.23 -33.76 17.32
C LYS A 112 24.86 -32.37 17.45
N TYR A 113 24.33 -31.40 16.73
CA TYR A 113 24.79 -30.02 16.78
C TYR A 113 24.55 -29.37 18.15
N LEU A 114 23.36 -29.54 18.72
CA LEU A 114 23.06 -29.03 20.07
C LEU A 114 23.92 -29.74 21.14
N SER A 115 24.08 -31.05 21.03
CA SER A 115 24.95 -31.84 21.91
C SER A 115 26.40 -31.42 21.86
N PHE A 116 26.84 -30.97 20.69
CA PHE A 116 28.20 -30.50 20.49
C PHE A 116 28.45 -29.20 21.26
N TRP A 117 27.45 -28.33 21.41
CA TRP A 117 27.53 -27.07 22.15
C TRP A 117 27.37 -27.22 23.68
N ASP A 118 27.65 -28.41 24.20
CA ASP A 118 27.49 -28.75 25.62
C ASP A 118 26.04 -28.55 26.14
N HIS A 119 25.07 -28.47 25.23
CA HIS A 119 23.67 -28.59 25.58
C HIS A 119 23.32 -30.07 25.70
N ASN A 120 22.92 -30.47 26.91
CA ASN A 120 22.29 -31.78 27.09
C ASN A 120 20.91 -31.76 26.43
N ASN A 121 20.74 -32.59 25.40
CA ASN A 121 19.47 -32.76 24.72
C ASN A 121 18.56 -33.67 25.54
N ASP A 122 18.09 -33.15 26.67
CA ASP A 122 17.24 -33.88 27.58
C ASP A 122 15.77 -33.62 27.24
N PHE A 123 15.14 -34.61 26.61
CA PHE A 123 13.71 -34.59 26.32
C PHE A 123 12.98 -35.47 27.33
N LEU A 124 12.08 -34.87 28.10
CA LEU A 124 11.21 -35.59 29.03
C LEU A 124 9.78 -35.64 28.49
N PHE A 125 9.31 -36.84 28.21
CA PHE A 125 7.93 -37.18 27.94
C PHE A 125 7.33 -37.75 29.23
N ILE A 126 6.29 -37.13 29.80
CA ILE A 126 5.62 -37.63 31.00
C ILE A 126 4.11 -37.61 30.76
N GLY A 127 3.46 -38.76 30.91
CA GLY A 127 2.02 -38.85 30.63
C GLY A 127 1.49 -40.26 30.45
N ASP A 128 0.39 -40.35 29.70
CA ASP A 128 -0.36 -41.56 29.38
C ASP A 128 0.15 -42.25 28.09
N SER A 129 -0.62 -43.21 27.57
CA SER A 129 -0.26 -43.99 26.38
C SER A 129 -0.09 -43.15 25.12
N ARG A 130 -0.73 -41.98 25.00
CA ARG A 130 -0.59 -41.12 23.80
C ARG A 130 0.76 -40.41 23.79
N ILE A 131 1.20 -39.96 24.96
CA ILE A 131 2.52 -39.36 25.13
C ILE A 131 3.60 -40.43 24.96
N HIS A 132 3.32 -41.67 25.37
CA HIS A 132 4.18 -42.80 25.07
C HIS A 132 4.30 -43.05 23.56
N ASP A 133 3.21 -43.01 22.80
CA ASP A 133 3.26 -43.21 21.33
C ASP A 133 4.03 -42.08 20.61
N LEU A 134 3.87 -40.84 21.08
CA LEU A 134 4.66 -39.70 20.58
C LEU A 134 6.14 -39.88 20.92
N TYR A 135 6.46 -40.31 22.13
CA TYR A 135 7.83 -40.66 22.54
C TYR A 135 8.42 -41.73 21.63
N VAL A 136 7.71 -42.83 21.37
CA VAL A 136 8.18 -43.92 20.50
C VAL A 136 8.41 -43.40 19.08
N THR A 137 7.51 -42.56 18.56
CA THR A 137 7.64 -41.99 17.21
C THR A 137 8.80 -41.00 17.12
N PHE A 138 8.98 -40.18 18.15
CA PHE A 138 10.11 -39.26 18.27
C PHE A 138 11.44 -40.03 18.32
N VAL A 139 11.53 -41.08 19.13
CA VAL A 139 12.71 -41.95 19.18
C VAL A 139 12.94 -42.65 17.84
N ARG A 140 11.89 -43.14 17.16
CA ARG A 140 12.01 -43.75 15.82
C ARG A 140 12.55 -42.79 14.77
N HIS A 141 12.30 -41.50 14.93
CA HIS A 141 12.88 -40.49 14.06
C HIS A 141 14.42 -40.42 14.16
N PHE A 142 14.99 -40.83 15.30
CA PHE A 142 16.44 -41.04 15.48
C PHE A 142 16.88 -42.50 15.28
N ALA A 143 16.01 -43.46 15.53
CA ALA A 143 16.33 -44.88 15.43
C ALA A 143 15.20 -45.60 14.68
N PRO A 144 15.20 -45.59 13.33
CA PRO A 144 14.09 -46.11 12.54
C PRO A 144 13.77 -47.59 12.80
N ASN A 145 14.75 -48.36 13.27
CA ASN A 145 14.59 -49.77 13.63
C ASN A 145 14.13 -50.00 15.08
N TYR A 146 13.81 -48.95 15.84
CA TYR A 146 13.36 -49.05 17.23
C TYR A 146 11.97 -49.71 17.32
N LYS A 147 11.95 -50.95 17.79
CA LYS A 147 10.75 -51.75 18.04
C LYS A 147 10.47 -51.81 19.54
N THR A 148 9.23 -51.54 19.92
CA THR A 148 8.70 -51.81 21.25
C THR A 148 8.24 -53.26 21.28
N ASP A 149 8.57 -54.01 22.35
CA ASP A 149 8.24 -55.43 22.43
C ASP A 149 6.72 -55.63 22.37
N PRO A 150 6.18 -56.37 21.37
CA PRO A 150 4.74 -56.46 21.13
C PRO A 150 3.97 -57.32 22.15
N GLY A 151 4.60 -57.72 23.26
CA GLY A 151 4.01 -58.59 24.28
C GLY A 151 3.97 -58.03 25.71
N VAL A 152 4.39 -56.78 25.95
CA VAL A 152 4.43 -56.19 27.29
C VAL A 152 3.19 -55.33 27.53
N THR A 153 2.31 -55.77 28.42
CA THR A 153 1.03 -55.11 28.74
C THR A 153 1.11 -54.02 29.82
N GLU A 154 2.30 -53.75 30.39
CA GLU A 154 2.52 -52.68 31.37
C GLU A 154 3.47 -51.61 30.84
N PHE A 155 2.99 -50.36 30.78
CA PHE A 155 3.78 -49.20 30.39
C PHE A 155 4.70 -48.78 31.54
N ASN A 156 5.98 -49.09 31.41
CA ASN A 156 7.00 -48.74 32.39
C ASN A 156 7.76 -47.47 32.01
N ASN A 157 8.46 -46.86 32.96
CA ASN A 157 9.36 -45.73 32.69
C ASN A 157 10.50 -46.21 31.79
N THR A 158 10.73 -45.49 30.68
CA THR A 158 11.75 -45.85 29.69
C THR A 158 12.70 -44.69 29.45
N LEU A 159 13.94 -45.01 29.10
CA LEU A 159 14.97 -44.03 28.80
C LEU A 159 15.69 -44.50 27.55
N TYR A 160 15.63 -43.67 26.51
CA TYR A 160 16.43 -43.85 25.31
C TYR A 160 17.59 -42.87 25.39
N MET A 161 18.80 -43.39 25.38
CA MET A 161 20.01 -42.58 25.34
C MET A 161 20.72 -42.81 24.01
N ASN A 162 21.22 -41.72 23.45
CA ASN A 162 22.13 -41.77 22.32
C ASN A 162 23.34 -40.91 22.65
N GLU A 163 24.40 -41.57 23.11
CA GLU A 163 25.65 -40.94 23.55
C GLU A 163 26.29 -40.12 22.44
N ASN A 164 26.19 -40.58 21.18
CA ASN A 164 26.73 -39.86 20.02
C ASN A 164 26.00 -38.55 19.70
N LEU A 165 24.79 -38.37 20.23
CA LEU A 165 23.97 -37.17 20.07
C LEU A 165 23.76 -36.44 21.41
N ASN A 166 24.48 -36.84 22.47
CA ASN A 166 24.24 -36.48 23.88
C ASN A 166 22.74 -36.25 24.17
N LEU A 167 21.93 -37.23 23.73
CA LEU A 167 20.48 -37.15 23.66
C LEU A 167 19.89 -38.14 24.65
N ASN A 168 19.21 -37.62 25.66
CA ASN A 168 18.46 -38.43 26.61
C ASN A 168 16.98 -38.14 26.42
N VAL A 169 16.27 -39.11 25.84
CA VAL A 169 14.82 -39.06 25.72
C VAL A 169 14.22 -39.98 26.77
N LYS A 170 13.71 -39.39 27.84
CA LYS A 170 13.09 -40.10 28.96
C LYS A 170 11.58 -40.10 28.83
N PHE A 171 10.95 -41.25 29.02
CA PHE A 171 9.52 -41.37 29.20
C PHE A 171 9.19 -41.82 30.64
N ILE A 172 8.27 -41.12 31.30
CA ILE A 172 7.76 -41.49 32.62
C ILE A 172 6.27 -41.75 32.51
N TRP A 173 5.86 -42.97 32.86
CA TRP A 173 4.46 -43.36 32.93
C TRP A 173 3.80 -42.70 34.14
N SER A 174 3.01 -41.67 33.88
CA SER A 174 2.18 -41.00 34.87
C SER A 174 0.86 -40.67 34.21
N PRO A 175 -0.04 -41.68 34.07
CA PRO A 175 -1.29 -41.53 33.34
C PRO A 175 -2.25 -40.54 34.02
N TYR A 176 -2.01 -40.25 35.30
CA TYR A 176 -2.71 -39.24 36.07
C TYR A 176 -1.76 -38.10 36.42
N VAL A 177 -2.32 -36.88 36.48
CA VAL A 177 -1.63 -35.71 37.05
C VAL A 177 -1.65 -35.86 38.57
N GLY A 178 -0.77 -36.70 39.10
CA GLY A 178 -0.64 -36.99 40.53
C GLY A 178 0.69 -36.52 41.10
N ASP A 179 0.94 -36.87 42.36
CA ASP A 179 2.14 -36.46 43.10
C ASP A 179 3.43 -36.83 42.37
N LEU A 180 3.45 -37.94 41.63
CA LEU A 180 4.60 -38.34 40.83
C LEU A 180 4.98 -37.31 39.76
N MET A 181 4.01 -36.84 38.95
CA MET A 181 4.24 -35.84 37.91
C MET A 181 4.60 -34.48 38.52
N TYR A 182 3.87 -34.05 39.56
CA TYR A 182 4.11 -32.78 40.24
C TYR A 182 5.50 -32.73 40.89
N ASN A 183 5.87 -33.76 41.66
CA ASN A 183 7.16 -33.80 42.35
C ASN A 183 8.32 -33.87 41.36
N THR A 184 8.15 -34.62 40.26
CA THR A 184 9.14 -34.67 39.17
C THR A 184 9.36 -33.29 38.55
N LEU A 185 8.30 -32.57 38.17
CA LEU A 185 8.42 -31.23 37.58
C LEU A 185 8.95 -30.19 38.58
N ASN A 186 8.52 -30.25 39.84
CA ASN A 186 8.96 -29.30 40.85
C ASN A 186 10.46 -29.47 41.18
N SER A 187 10.95 -30.71 41.20
CA SER A 187 12.39 -30.98 41.35
C SER A 187 13.23 -30.36 40.23
N LEU A 188 12.76 -30.43 38.98
CA LEU A 188 13.42 -29.82 37.81
C LEU A 188 13.40 -28.28 37.85
N LYS A 189 12.30 -27.70 38.35
CA LYS A 189 12.16 -26.24 38.50
C LYS A 189 13.14 -25.67 39.53
N LEU A 190 13.32 -26.35 40.67
CA LEU A 190 14.24 -25.91 41.72
C LEU A 190 15.70 -25.94 41.25
N ALA A 191 16.08 -26.98 40.50
CA ALA A 191 17.40 -27.06 39.86
C ALA A 191 17.66 -25.87 38.93
N LYS A 192 16.64 -25.43 38.17
CA LYS A 192 16.77 -24.29 37.23
C LYS A 192 16.84 -22.93 37.92
N ARG A 193 16.11 -22.72 39.03
CA ARG A 193 16.09 -21.44 39.79
C ARG A 193 17.40 -21.14 40.53
N SER A 194 18.08 -22.17 41.02
CA SER A 194 19.42 -22.05 41.63
C SER A 194 20.43 -21.37 40.69
N ASN A 195 20.30 -21.58 39.38
CA ASN A 195 21.20 -21.01 38.38
C ASN A 195 20.83 -19.57 37.96
N ALA A 196 19.61 -19.09 38.25
CA ALA A 196 19.11 -17.79 37.76
C ALA A 196 19.15 -16.65 38.80
N ASN A 197 19.20 -16.94 40.11
CA ASN A 197 19.24 -15.90 41.14
C ASN A 197 20.59 -15.15 41.25
N ASN A 198 21.64 -15.64 40.59
CA ASN A 198 22.95 -14.98 40.57
C ASN A 198 23.03 -13.78 39.60
N THR A 199 22.04 -13.58 38.71
CA THR A 199 22.11 -12.60 37.61
C THR A 199 21.26 -11.33 37.77
N LEU A 200 20.47 -11.18 38.85
CA LEU A 200 19.39 -10.16 38.92
C LEU A 200 19.66 -8.90 39.78
N TYR A 201 20.83 -8.74 40.41
CA TYR A 201 21.05 -7.68 41.43
C TYR A 201 21.59 -6.31 40.93
N MET A 202 21.69 -6.02 39.63
CA MET A 202 22.54 -4.89 39.14
C MET A 202 21.90 -3.77 38.30
N ASN A 203 20.59 -3.74 37.99
CA ASN A 203 20.07 -2.76 37.00
C ASN A 203 18.72 -2.09 37.34
N GLU A 204 18.66 -1.32 38.43
CA GLU A 204 17.58 -0.36 38.69
C GLU A 204 18.18 1.01 39.02
N ASN A 205 18.10 2.00 38.10
CA ASN A 205 17.91 3.43 38.35
C ASN A 205 18.19 4.28 37.10
N LEU A 206 17.14 4.77 36.41
CA LEU A 206 16.96 6.15 35.89
C LEU A 206 15.92 6.19 34.76
N ASN A 207 14.80 6.88 34.99
CA ASN A 207 14.00 7.53 33.94
C ASN A 207 13.14 8.65 34.56
N LEU A 208 13.20 9.85 33.98
CA LEU A 208 12.43 11.04 34.40
C LEU A 208 11.50 11.48 33.26
N ASN A 209 10.22 11.67 33.60
CA ASN A 209 9.10 12.03 32.73
C ASN A 209 8.77 13.53 32.79
N VAL A 210 8.20 14.09 31.71
CA VAL A 210 7.48 15.38 31.73
C VAL A 210 6.09 15.18 31.12
N LYS A 211 5.03 15.58 31.85
CA LYS A 211 3.61 15.48 31.46
C LYS A 211 2.97 16.88 31.38
N PHE A 212 2.16 17.10 30.35
CA PHE A 212 1.25 18.25 30.21
C PHE A 212 -0.21 17.85 30.50
N ILE A 213 -0.99 18.85 30.94
CA ILE A 213 -2.27 18.75 31.64
C ILE A 213 -3.44 18.47 30.68
N TRP A 214 -3.92 17.22 30.66
CA TRP A 214 -5.32 16.77 30.51
C TRP A 214 -5.40 15.39 31.20
N SER A 215 -6.59 14.96 31.66
CA SER A 215 -6.78 13.75 32.50
C SER A 215 -5.78 12.63 32.17
N PRO A 216 -4.88 12.27 33.12
CA PRO A 216 -3.75 11.38 32.84
C PRO A 216 -4.19 10.02 32.30
N TYR A 217 -5.43 9.60 32.55
CA TYR A 217 -5.94 8.32 32.09
C TYR A 217 -6.25 8.26 30.59
N VAL A 218 -6.83 9.31 29.98
CA VAL A 218 -7.18 9.28 28.55
C VAL A 218 -5.96 9.58 27.69
N GLY A 219 -5.13 10.53 28.15
CA GLY A 219 -3.84 10.85 27.53
C GLY A 219 -2.88 9.67 27.59
N ASP A 220 -2.70 9.02 28.75
CA ASP A 220 -1.83 7.84 28.86
C ASP A 220 -2.43 6.61 28.19
N LEU A 221 -3.75 6.40 28.20
CA LEU A 221 -4.36 5.25 27.51
C LEU A 221 -4.19 5.40 25.99
N MET A 222 -4.44 6.58 25.41
CA MET A 222 -4.14 6.81 23.99
C MET A 222 -2.64 6.79 23.73
N TYR A 223 -1.81 7.45 24.53
CA TYR A 223 -0.36 7.50 24.35
C TYR A 223 0.29 6.12 24.48
N ASN A 224 -0.15 5.27 25.41
CA ASN A 224 0.35 3.90 25.57
C ASN A 224 -0.24 2.92 24.56
N THR A 225 -1.50 3.08 24.15
CA THR A 225 -2.10 2.26 23.07
C THR A 225 -1.53 2.66 21.70
N LEU A 226 -1.17 3.94 21.50
CA LEU A 226 -0.50 4.42 20.29
C LEU A 226 1.02 4.15 20.32
N ASN A 227 1.67 4.18 21.49
CA ASN A 227 3.06 3.70 21.62
C ASN A 227 3.17 2.18 21.50
N SER A 228 2.13 1.41 21.86
CA SER A 228 2.09 -0.03 21.57
C SER A 228 1.90 -0.32 20.07
N LEU A 229 1.55 0.69 19.26
CA LEU A 229 1.55 0.66 17.80
C LEU A 229 2.88 1.13 17.18
N LYS A 230 3.97 1.28 17.96
CA LYS A 230 5.35 1.47 17.42
C LYS A 230 5.84 0.19 16.70
N ALA A 231 5.31 -0.04 15.51
CA ALA A 231 5.80 -0.97 14.50
C ALA A 231 7.16 -0.53 13.87
N SER A 232 7.75 0.56 14.37
CA SER A 232 8.95 1.19 13.78
C SER A 232 10.23 0.37 13.98
N ARG A 233 10.36 -0.42 15.06
CA ARG A 233 11.59 -1.18 15.32
C ARG A 233 11.62 -2.53 14.56
N ASP A 234 10.48 -3.01 14.08
CA ASP A 234 10.37 -4.31 13.40
C ASP A 234 10.55 -4.23 11.89
N SER A 235 10.18 -3.12 11.26
CA SER A 235 10.28 -2.98 9.80
C SER A 235 11.71 -3.08 9.29
N CYS A 236 12.71 -2.74 10.12
CA CYS A 236 14.13 -2.96 9.83
C CYS A 236 14.57 -4.42 9.88
N LYS A 237 13.92 -5.25 10.70
CA LYS A 237 14.19 -6.69 10.69
C LYS A 237 13.57 -7.33 9.44
N TRP A 238 12.39 -6.87 9.03
CA TRP A 238 11.69 -7.40 7.86
C TRP A 238 12.51 -7.26 6.56
N ILE A 239 13.07 -6.08 6.28
CA ILE A 239 13.88 -5.82 5.08
C ILE A 239 15.11 -6.74 4.94
N LEU A 240 15.72 -7.13 6.06
CA LEU A 240 16.91 -8.00 6.08
C LEU A 240 16.57 -9.49 6.26
N SER A 241 15.30 -9.84 6.50
CA SER A 241 14.88 -11.22 6.77
C SER A 241 14.45 -11.96 5.49
N ASP A 242 13.43 -11.48 4.79
CA ASP A 242 12.76 -12.22 3.73
C ASP A 242 12.18 -11.30 2.64
N GLY A 243 11.89 -11.86 1.48
CA GLY A 243 11.32 -11.17 0.34
C GLY A 243 11.23 -12.05 -0.91
N ARG A 244 10.87 -11.43 -2.04
CA ARG A 244 10.78 -12.11 -3.33
C ARG A 244 11.17 -11.21 -4.49
N PHE A 245 11.60 -11.83 -5.58
CA PHE A 245 11.66 -11.16 -6.88
C PHE A 245 10.25 -11.03 -7.46
N LYS A 246 9.93 -9.83 -7.97
CA LYS A 246 8.70 -9.58 -8.74
C LYS A 246 9.06 -9.39 -10.22
N GLY A 247 9.27 -10.52 -10.91
CA GLY A 247 9.70 -10.54 -12.31
C GLY A 247 11.09 -9.92 -12.49
N ASP A 248 11.29 -9.18 -13.59
CA ASP A 248 12.57 -8.52 -13.90
C ASP A 248 12.80 -7.20 -13.13
N MET A 249 11.88 -6.81 -12.25
CA MET A 249 11.79 -5.44 -11.71
C MET A 249 12.30 -5.28 -10.27
N GLY A 250 13.13 -6.21 -9.80
CA GLY A 250 13.88 -6.09 -8.53
C GLY A 250 13.27 -6.83 -7.34
N TRP A 251 13.93 -6.65 -6.19
CA TRP A 251 13.63 -7.32 -4.93
C TRP A 251 12.57 -6.58 -4.11
N GLN A 252 11.60 -7.30 -3.55
CA GLN A 252 10.55 -6.77 -2.66
C GLN A 252 10.58 -7.51 -1.32
N PRO A 253 10.97 -6.87 -0.22
CA PRO A 253 10.81 -7.43 1.12
C PRO A 253 9.35 -7.67 1.46
N TYR A 254 9.07 -8.65 2.32
CA TYR A 254 7.71 -8.80 2.83
C TYR A 254 7.41 -7.79 3.94
N GLY A 255 6.18 -7.27 3.97
CA GLY A 255 5.67 -6.43 5.06
C GLY A 255 6.01 -4.94 4.98
N CYS A 256 6.97 -4.52 4.16
CA CYS A 256 7.33 -3.10 4.02
C CYS A 256 7.85 -2.74 2.62
N MET A 257 7.96 -1.44 2.34
CA MET A 257 8.38 -0.86 1.07
C MET A 257 9.76 -0.20 1.16
N MET A 258 10.60 -0.45 0.16
CA MET A 258 11.92 0.16 0.02
C MET A 258 11.86 1.37 -0.91
N HIS A 259 12.62 2.40 -0.57
CA HIS A 259 12.96 3.51 -1.47
C HIS A 259 14.14 3.10 -2.36
N GLN A 260 14.12 3.52 -3.63
CA GLN A 260 15.23 3.28 -4.54
C GLN A 260 16.19 4.47 -4.51
N TYR A 261 17.27 4.34 -3.73
CA TYR A 261 18.28 5.38 -3.55
C TYR A 261 19.05 5.64 -4.83
N SER A 262 18.90 6.86 -5.38
CA SER A 262 19.84 7.38 -6.37
C SER A 262 21.15 7.82 -5.71
N GLN A 263 22.17 8.07 -6.54
CA GLN A 263 23.44 8.63 -6.04
C GLN A 263 23.25 10.02 -5.42
N VAL A 264 22.27 10.79 -5.91
CA VAL A 264 21.94 12.13 -5.39
C VAL A 264 21.30 12.00 -4.01
N ASP A 265 20.32 11.11 -3.88
CA ASP A 265 19.59 10.88 -2.62
C ASP A 265 20.53 10.37 -1.52
N THR A 266 21.43 9.46 -1.90
CA THR A 266 22.42 8.91 -0.99
C THR A 266 23.39 9.97 -0.49
N LYS A 267 23.91 10.82 -1.40
CA LYS A 267 24.77 11.95 -1.03
C LYS A 267 24.04 12.97 -0.15
N LYS A 268 22.74 13.19 -0.38
CA LYS A 268 21.89 14.05 0.45
C LYS A 268 21.75 13.48 1.86
N CYS A 269 21.50 12.17 1.99
CA CYS A 269 21.47 11.48 3.29
C CYS A 269 22.79 11.64 4.07
N MET A 270 23.94 11.33 3.44
CA MET A 270 25.24 11.43 4.12
C MET A 270 25.53 12.84 4.60
N LYS A 271 25.24 13.86 3.78
CA LYS A 271 25.38 15.27 4.18
C LYS A 271 24.46 15.67 5.33
N TYR A 272 23.21 15.22 5.30
CA TYR A 272 22.25 15.49 6.36
C TYR A 272 22.74 14.91 7.69
N LEU A 273 23.19 13.66 7.70
CA LEU A 273 23.76 13.03 8.90
C LEU A 273 25.02 13.75 9.38
N SER A 274 25.94 14.07 8.45
CA SER A 274 27.16 14.81 8.78
C SER A 274 26.89 16.19 9.39
N PHE A 275 25.80 16.86 9.00
CA PHE A 275 25.42 18.16 9.56
C PHE A 275 25.07 18.07 11.05
N TRP A 276 24.48 16.95 11.48
CA TRP A 276 24.10 16.69 12.88
C TRP A 276 25.20 15.99 13.71
N ASP A 277 26.47 16.14 13.31
CA ASP A 277 27.66 15.53 13.94
C ASP A 277 27.63 13.97 13.95
N HIS A 278 26.93 13.34 12.99
CA HIS A 278 27.10 11.91 12.71
C HIS A 278 28.24 11.70 11.72
N ASN A 279 29.21 10.84 12.07
CA ASN A 279 30.21 10.37 11.11
C ASN A 279 29.63 9.25 10.25
N ASN A 280 29.81 9.34 8.94
CA ASN A 280 29.39 8.28 8.03
C ASN A 280 30.52 7.26 7.90
N ASP A 281 30.76 6.50 8.97
CA ASP A 281 31.82 5.50 9.04
C ASP A 281 31.24 4.10 8.81
N PHE A 282 31.61 3.48 7.70
CA PHE A 282 31.21 2.12 7.31
C PHE A 282 32.41 1.18 7.36
N LEU A 283 32.24 0.02 7.99
CA LEU A 283 33.28 -0.99 8.10
C LEU A 283 32.80 -2.32 7.52
N PHE A 284 33.47 -2.80 6.49
CA PHE A 284 33.26 -4.09 5.86
C PHE A 284 34.39 -5.03 6.27
N ILE A 285 34.07 -6.19 6.85
CA ILE A 285 35.06 -7.20 7.23
C ILE A 285 34.64 -8.55 6.67
N GLY A 286 35.48 -9.16 5.85
CA GLY A 286 35.13 -10.45 5.28
C GLY A 286 36.02 -10.94 4.15
N ASP A 287 35.43 -11.84 3.35
CA ASP A 287 36.04 -12.47 2.19
C ASP A 287 35.82 -11.69 0.87
N SER A 288 36.06 -12.36 -0.26
CA SER A 288 35.95 -11.77 -1.60
C SER A 288 34.52 -11.36 -1.97
N ARG A 289 33.48 -11.97 -1.40
CA ARG A 289 32.08 -11.58 -1.66
C ARG A 289 31.72 -10.30 -0.90
N ILE A 290 32.19 -10.16 0.34
CA ILE A 290 32.06 -8.91 1.09
C ILE A 290 32.89 -7.80 0.44
N HIS A 291 34.06 -8.12 -0.11
CA HIS A 291 34.84 -7.18 -0.91
C HIS A 291 34.08 -6.69 -2.16
N ASP A 292 33.44 -7.60 -2.92
CA ASP A 292 32.63 -7.22 -4.09
C ASP A 292 31.47 -6.31 -3.71
N LEU A 293 30.83 -6.56 -2.57
CA LEU A 293 29.79 -5.69 -2.01
C LEU A 293 30.36 -4.33 -1.60
N TYR A 294 31.52 -4.27 -0.94
CA TYR A 294 32.23 -3.03 -0.63
C TYR A 294 32.54 -2.22 -1.90
N VAL A 295 33.08 -2.86 -2.94
CA VAL A 295 33.40 -2.18 -4.20
C VAL A 295 32.13 -1.63 -4.85
N THR A 296 31.04 -2.38 -4.85
CA THR A 296 29.74 -1.94 -5.39
C THR A 296 29.17 -0.79 -4.57
N PHE A 297 29.27 -0.86 -3.24
CA PHE A 297 28.86 0.21 -2.33
C PHE A 297 29.65 1.51 -2.59
N VAL A 298 30.98 1.43 -2.73
CA VAL A 298 31.83 2.60 -3.06
C VAL A 298 31.50 3.14 -4.45
N ARG A 299 31.27 2.27 -5.45
CA ARG A 299 30.87 2.68 -6.81
C ARG A 299 29.56 3.44 -6.85
N HIS A 300 28.63 3.17 -5.93
CA HIS A 300 27.41 3.95 -5.78
C HIS A 300 27.68 5.43 -5.45
N PHE A 301 28.74 5.72 -4.69
CA PHE A 301 29.18 7.11 -4.42
C PHE A 301 30.09 7.67 -5.52
N ALA A 302 30.97 6.81 -6.05
CA ALA A 302 32.01 7.14 -7.01
C ALA A 302 32.00 6.16 -8.21
N PRO A 303 31.21 6.41 -9.27
CA PRO A 303 31.02 5.46 -10.38
C PRO A 303 32.31 5.10 -11.12
N ASN A 304 33.29 6.00 -11.12
CA ASN A 304 34.60 5.80 -11.75
C ASN A 304 35.61 5.07 -10.86
N TYR A 305 35.19 4.60 -9.67
CA TYR A 305 36.07 3.86 -8.76
C TYR A 305 36.49 2.53 -9.41
N LYS A 306 37.79 2.44 -9.70
CA LYS A 306 38.45 1.23 -10.19
C LYS A 306 39.29 0.67 -9.07
N THR A 307 39.17 -0.64 -8.85
CA THR A 307 40.14 -1.41 -8.08
C THR A 307 41.37 -1.60 -8.94
N ASP A 308 42.58 -1.48 -8.38
CA ASP A 308 43.82 -1.64 -9.14
C ASP A 308 43.86 -3.02 -9.81
N PRO A 309 43.88 -3.10 -11.16
CA PRO A 309 43.75 -4.36 -11.90
C PRO A 309 44.99 -5.28 -11.80
N GLY A 310 46.02 -4.89 -11.04
CA GLY A 310 47.28 -5.61 -10.90
C GLY A 310 47.56 -6.19 -9.50
N VAL A 311 46.63 -6.09 -8.55
CA VAL A 311 46.82 -6.62 -7.19
C VAL A 311 46.07 -7.95 -7.07
N THR A 312 46.81 -9.05 -7.07
CA THR A 312 46.30 -10.42 -6.87
C THR A 312 45.99 -10.74 -5.40
N GLU A 313 46.28 -9.82 -4.47
CA GLU A 313 46.05 -9.96 -3.04
C GLU A 313 45.03 -8.93 -2.54
N PHE A 314 43.95 -9.42 -1.93
CA PHE A 314 42.97 -8.55 -1.29
C PHE A 314 43.60 -7.87 -0.06
N ASN A 315 43.80 -6.55 -0.15
CA ASN A 315 44.39 -5.75 0.92
C ASN A 315 43.33 -4.91 1.65
N ASN A 316 43.66 -4.46 2.86
CA ASN A 316 42.82 -3.51 3.58
C ASN A 316 42.73 -2.19 2.79
N THR A 317 41.53 -1.77 2.42
CA THR A 317 41.31 -0.54 1.64
C THR A 317 40.47 0.46 2.41
N LEU A 318 40.76 1.74 2.24
CA LEU A 318 39.98 2.83 2.81
C LEU A 318 39.61 3.81 1.70
N TYR A 319 38.30 4.02 1.53
CA TYR A 319 37.75 5.09 0.72
C TYR A 319 37.29 6.23 1.63
N MET A 320 37.75 7.45 1.36
CA MET A 320 37.36 8.65 2.11
C MET A 320 36.76 9.68 1.18
N ASN A 321 35.74 10.38 1.66
CA ASN A 321 35.15 11.53 1.00
C ASN A 321 34.87 12.62 2.02
N GLU A 322 35.78 13.60 2.08
CA GLU A 322 35.73 14.72 3.03
C GLU A 322 34.43 15.53 2.89
N ASN A 323 33.94 15.72 1.66
CA ASN A 323 32.71 16.50 1.40
C ASN A 323 31.44 15.85 1.96
N LEU A 324 31.49 14.55 2.26
CA LEU A 324 30.37 13.79 2.82
C LEU A 324 30.64 13.32 4.26
N ASN A 325 31.81 13.66 4.81
CA ASN A 325 32.36 13.07 6.03
C ASN A 325 32.17 11.53 6.06
N LEU A 326 32.51 10.91 4.92
CA LEU A 326 32.25 9.50 4.64
C LEU A 326 33.57 8.73 4.59
N ASN A 327 33.69 7.72 5.46
CA ASN A 327 34.79 6.77 5.46
C ASN A 327 34.24 5.36 5.28
N VAL A 328 34.65 4.68 4.22
CA VAL A 328 34.27 3.29 3.95
C VAL A 328 35.55 2.46 3.98
N LYS A 329 35.68 1.60 4.99
CA LYS A 329 36.85 0.75 5.19
C LYS A 329 36.51 -0.70 4.91
N PHE A 330 37.36 -1.37 4.15
CA PHE A 330 37.35 -2.82 3.99
C PHE A 330 38.55 -3.44 4.69
N ILE A 331 38.31 -4.52 5.44
CA ILE A 331 39.33 -5.34 6.08
C ILE A 331 39.21 -6.76 5.53
N TRP A 332 40.29 -7.22 4.90
CA TRP A 332 40.37 -8.59 4.41
C TRP A 332 40.51 -9.55 5.59
N SER A 333 39.43 -10.27 5.89
CA SER A 333 39.40 -11.30 6.93
C SER A 333 38.53 -12.45 6.44
N PRO A 334 39.08 -13.33 5.59
CA PRO A 334 38.31 -14.40 4.95
C PRO A 334 37.86 -15.49 5.93
N TYR A 335 38.43 -15.51 7.14
CA TYR A 335 38.12 -16.46 8.21
C TYR A 335 37.60 -15.71 9.44
N VAL A 336 36.70 -16.36 10.18
CA VAL A 336 36.34 -15.94 11.54
C VAL A 336 37.49 -16.32 12.47
N GLY A 337 38.45 -15.42 12.65
CA GLY A 337 39.68 -15.68 13.39
C GLY A 337 40.19 -14.46 14.17
N ASP A 338 41.44 -14.54 14.65
CA ASP A 338 41.98 -13.54 15.58
C ASP A 338 42.06 -12.13 14.98
N LEU A 339 42.23 -11.98 13.66
CA LEU A 339 42.21 -10.66 13.00
C LEU A 339 40.84 -9.98 13.17
N MET A 340 39.75 -10.69 12.90
CA MET A 340 38.38 -10.18 13.05
C MET A 340 38.07 -9.88 14.52
N TYR A 341 38.45 -10.79 15.41
CA TYR A 341 38.31 -10.62 16.87
C TYR A 341 39.05 -9.38 17.38
N ASN A 342 40.35 -9.26 17.11
CA ASN A 342 41.17 -8.14 17.56
C ASN A 342 40.68 -6.82 16.98
N THR A 343 40.21 -6.83 15.72
CA THR A 343 39.61 -5.65 15.11
C THR A 343 38.37 -5.20 15.87
N LEU A 344 37.37 -6.07 16.07
CA LEU A 344 36.15 -5.72 16.81
C LEU A 344 36.45 -5.31 18.25
N ASN A 345 37.39 -5.99 18.90
CA ASN A 345 37.80 -5.68 20.27
C ASN A 345 38.46 -4.30 20.39
N SER A 346 39.22 -3.88 19.37
CA SER A 346 39.82 -2.54 19.31
C SER A 346 38.77 -1.43 19.17
N LEU A 347 37.67 -1.70 18.45
CA LEU A 347 36.59 -0.73 18.24
C LEU A 347 35.80 -0.44 19.52
N LYS A 348 35.78 -1.36 20.49
CA LYS A 348 35.08 -1.17 21.77
C LYS A 348 35.58 0.05 22.54
N ASN A 349 36.86 0.38 22.40
CA ASN A 349 37.53 1.45 23.15
C ASN A 349 37.61 2.78 22.39
N ILE A 350 37.11 2.84 21.16
CA ILE A 350 37.12 4.08 20.36
C ILE A 350 35.92 4.94 20.78
N ASP A 351 36.11 6.26 20.94
CA ASP A 351 35.06 7.19 21.37
C ASP A 351 33.82 7.16 20.46
N ARG A 352 34.05 7.05 19.14
CA ARG A 352 33.00 6.94 18.12
C ARG A 352 33.25 5.68 17.27
N PRO A 353 32.60 4.54 17.58
CA PRO A 353 32.70 3.35 16.73
C PRO A 353 32.02 3.59 15.37
N PRO A 354 32.33 2.79 14.33
CA PRO A 354 31.70 2.93 13.02
C PRO A 354 30.18 2.85 13.10
N SER A 355 29.50 3.68 12.30
CA SER A 355 28.03 3.76 12.26
C SER A 355 27.38 2.47 11.76
N MET A 356 28.04 1.75 10.85
CA MET A 356 27.61 0.43 10.38
C MET A 356 28.81 -0.50 10.19
N ILE A 357 28.69 -1.72 10.71
CA ILE A 357 29.71 -2.76 10.62
C ILE A 357 29.07 -3.98 9.93
N LEU A 358 29.52 -4.28 8.72
CA LEU A 358 29.10 -5.44 7.95
C LEU A 358 30.17 -6.54 8.03
N LEU A 359 29.76 -7.70 8.53
CA LEU A 359 30.61 -8.85 8.73
C LEU A 359 30.13 -10.00 7.84
N GLY A 360 31.06 -10.75 7.26
CA GLY A 360 30.73 -11.99 6.57
C GLY A 360 31.96 -12.80 6.23
N ALA A 361 32.00 -14.04 6.71
CA ALA A 361 33.08 -14.98 6.43
C ALA A 361 32.55 -16.41 6.53
N GLY A 362 33.13 -17.31 5.72
CA GLY A 362 32.79 -18.72 5.71
C GLY A 362 33.20 -19.44 4.43
N THR A 363 33.15 -18.77 3.27
CA THR A 363 33.48 -19.42 1.98
C THR A 363 34.90 -19.95 1.91
N TRP A 364 35.88 -19.26 2.49
CA TRP A 364 37.27 -19.70 2.52
C TRP A 364 37.50 -20.88 3.47
N SER A 365 36.79 -20.90 4.61
CA SER A 365 36.72 -22.09 5.46
C SER A 365 36.14 -23.29 4.71
N MET A 366 35.15 -23.08 3.84
CA MET A 366 34.60 -24.16 2.99
C MET A 366 35.57 -24.61 1.90
N GLN A 367 36.39 -23.70 1.36
CA GLN A 367 37.35 -24.01 0.28
C GLN A 367 38.58 -24.78 0.81
N GLN A 368 39.06 -24.42 2.00
CA GLN A 368 40.25 -25.04 2.59
C GLN A 368 40.00 -26.48 3.06
N TYR A 369 38.75 -26.81 3.41
CA TYR A 369 38.39 -28.10 4.00
C TYR A 369 37.33 -28.81 3.15
N ASN A 370 37.67 -30.00 2.66
CA ASN A 370 36.76 -30.82 1.85
C ASN A 370 35.42 -31.05 2.59
N ALA A 371 34.30 -31.08 1.86
CA ALA A 371 32.90 -30.92 2.32
C ALA A 371 32.34 -31.92 3.38
N THR A 372 33.20 -32.72 4.01
CA THR A 372 32.85 -33.87 4.86
C THR A 372 33.11 -33.69 6.36
N ALA A 373 33.81 -32.64 6.80
CA ALA A 373 34.21 -32.50 8.22
C ALA A 373 33.26 -31.59 9.02
N LEU A 374 32.38 -32.22 9.81
CA LEU A 374 31.50 -31.59 10.80
C LEU A 374 32.29 -30.71 11.81
N ASP A 375 33.54 -31.10 12.07
CA ASP A 375 34.46 -30.47 13.03
C ASP A 375 34.81 -29.01 12.67
N HIS A 376 34.75 -28.62 11.40
CA HIS A 376 35.04 -27.24 10.97
C HIS A 376 33.85 -26.30 11.14
N ILE A 377 32.61 -26.81 11.03
CA ILE A 377 31.41 -26.00 11.30
C ILE A 377 31.37 -25.66 12.79
N THR A 378 31.76 -26.61 13.63
CA THR A 378 31.83 -26.42 15.07
C THR A 378 32.94 -25.46 15.48
N GLU A 379 34.11 -25.56 14.86
CA GLU A 379 35.20 -24.58 15.02
C GLU A 379 34.77 -23.18 14.57
N TYR A 380 34.12 -23.09 13.41
CA TYR A 380 33.54 -21.84 12.91
C TYR A 380 32.56 -21.23 13.90
N SER A 381 31.66 -22.04 14.46
CA SER A 381 30.67 -21.56 15.40
C SER A 381 31.31 -21.10 16.73
N ALA A 382 32.30 -21.84 17.24
CA ALA A 382 33.08 -21.44 18.40
C ALA A 382 33.83 -20.12 18.17
N ASN A 383 34.47 -19.96 17.01
CA ASN A 383 35.13 -18.71 16.63
C ASN A 383 34.14 -17.55 16.48
N LEU A 384 32.94 -17.80 15.96
CA LEU A 384 31.88 -16.80 15.86
C LEU A 384 31.35 -16.39 17.24
N SER A 385 31.20 -17.34 18.17
CA SER A 385 30.75 -17.07 19.54
C SER A 385 31.70 -16.12 20.29
N ARG A 386 33.03 -16.21 20.03
CA ARG A 386 34.03 -15.28 20.57
C ARG A 386 33.82 -13.83 20.14
N LEU A 387 33.12 -13.59 19.03
CA LEU A 387 32.84 -12.24 18.53
C LEU A 387 31.58 -11.62 19.18
N VAL A 388 30.67 -12.44 19.71
CA VAL A 388 29.32 -12.01 20.15
C VAL A 388 29.38 -10.89 21.17
N GLU A 389 30.19 -11.04 22.22
CA GLU A 389 30.34 -10.01 23.26
C GLU A 389 30.77 -8.66 22.65
N ALA A 390 31.75 -8.67 21.74
CA ALA A 390 32.23 -7.45 21.12
C ALA A 390 31.18 -6.82 20.19
N MET A 391 30.42 -7.65 19.47
CA MET A 391 29.35 -7.19 18.60
C MET A 391 28.18 -6.58 19.38
N ASP A 392 27.77 -7.20 20.49
CA ASP A 392 26.68 -6.70 21.33
C ASP A 392 27.03 -5.36 21.99
N ILE A 393 28.25 -5.22 22.51
CA ILE A 393 28.74 -3.95 23.06
C ILE A 393 28.72 -2.84 21.99
N LEU A 394 29.10 -3.16 20.74
CA LEU A 394 29.03 -2.19 19.64
C LEU A 394 27.58 -1.82 19.29
N SER A 395 26.67 -2.79 19.29
CA SER A 395 25.23 -2.57 19.10
C SER A 395 24.61 -1.67 20.18
N GLU A 396 24.94 -1.88 21.46
CA GLU A 396 24.53 -1.03 22.58
C GLU A 396 25.01 0.42 22.42
N ARG A 397 26.21 0.60 21.84
CA ARG A 397 26.78 1.91 21.50
C ARG A 397 26.22 2.52 20.20
N LYS A 398 25.11 1.97 19.69
CA LYS A 398 24.37 2.42 18.50
C LYS A 398 25.09 2.17 17.16
N SER A 399 26.14 1.35 17.11
CA SER A 399 26.66 0.83 15.83
C SER A 399 25.72 -0.23 15.28
N ARG A 400 25.38 -0.17 13.99
CA ARG A 400 24.59 -1.24 13.37
C ARG A 400 25.51 -2.39 12.98
N VAL A 401 25.52 -3.45 13.79
CA VAL A 401 26.31 -4.67 13.51
C VAL A 401 25.45 -5.67 12.72
N ILE A 402 25.88 -5.98 11.50
CA ILE A 402 25.15 -6.83 10.56
C ILE A 402 26.02 -8.03 10.19
N TRP A 403 25.49 -9.24 10.40
CA TRP A 403 26.12 -10.48 9.94
C TRP A 403 25.49 -10.95 8.64
N ASN A 404 26.25 -10.90 7.54
CA ASN A 404 25.80 -11.36 6.24
C ASN A 404 25.88 -12.89 6.14
N LEU A 405 24.73 -13.53 5.89
CA LEU A 405 24.71 -14.96 5.62
C LEU A 405 25.41 -15.26 4.29
N GLN A 406 26.02 -16.43 4.24
CA GLN A 406 26.68 -16.96 3.06
C GLN A 406 25.62 -17.24 1.98
N GLU A 407 25.79 -16.58 0.84
CA GLU A 407 24.83 -16.61 -0.26
C GLU A 407 24.99 -17.86 -1.13
N SER A 408 23.93 -18.26 -1.83
CA SER A 408 23.95 -19.43 -2.71
C SER A 408 24.97 -19.30 -3.85
N VAL A 409 25.39 -20.45 -4.37
CA VAL A 409 26.31 -20.60 -5.52
C VAL A 409 25.64 -21.40 -6.63
N ASN A 410 26.05 -21.15 -7.88
CA ASN A 410 25.61 -21.96 -9.02
C ASN A 410 26.57 -23.13 -9.23
N GLU A 411 26.26 -24.27 -8.59
CA GLU A 411 27.10 -25.47 -8.58
C GLU A 411 27.50 -25.96 -9.98
N LYS A 412 26.67 -25.69 -11.00
CA LYS A 412 26.96 -26.11 -12.39
C LYS A 412 27.96 -25.21 -13.12
N LYS A 413 28.20 -24.00 -12.62
CA LYS A 413 29.09 -22.99 -13.25
C LYS A 413 30.34 -22.69 -12.42
N LEU A 414 30.53 -23.40 -11.30
CA LEU A 414 31.70 -23.22 -10.44
C LEU A 414 32.98 -23.53 -11.22
N SER A 415 33.99 -22.66 -11.07
CA SER A 415 35.34 -22.98 -11.53
C SER A 415 35.93 -24.11 -10.65
N PRO A 416 36.96 -24.83 -11.14
CA PRO A 416 37.60 -25.91 -10.38
C PRO A 416 38.10 -25.49 -8.98
N GLU A 417 38.42 -24.21 -8.81
CA GLU A 417 38.87 -23.64 -7.53
C GLU A 417 37.77 -23.62 -6.45
N TYR A 418 36.50 -23.54 -6.86
CA TYR A 418 35.34 -23.42 -5.97
C TYR A 418 34.42 -24.65 -6.00
N GLU A 419 34.75 -25.68 -6.78
CA GLU A 419 33.93 -26.88 -6.97
C GLU A 419 33.58 -27.59 -5.65
N MET A 420 34.41 -27.42 -4.62
CA MET A 420 34.18 -27.97 -3.27
C MET A 420 33.02 -27.29 -2.51
N ILE A 421 32.59 -26.09 -2.92
CA ILE A 421 31.56 -25.31 -2.24
C ILE A 421 30.17 -25.69 -2.77
N THR A 422 29.36 -26.35 -1.94
CA THR A 422 27.97 -26.72 -2.27
C THR A 422 26.96 -25.87 -1.52
N ASN A 423 25.75 -25.69 -2.06
CA ASN A 423 24.69 -24.94 -1.37
C ASN A 423 24.29 -25.60 -0.05
N GLN A 424 24.35 -26.93 0.04
CA GLN A 424 24.11 -27.66 1.28
C GLN A 424 25.13 -27.32 2.38
N LEU A 425 26.40 -27.17 2.01
CA LEU A 425 27.46 -26.76 2.93
C LEU A 425 27.27 -25.31 3.37
N ILE A 426 26.92 -24.42 2.42
CA ILE A 426 26.57 -23.03 2.71
C ILE A 426 25.40 -22.94 3.70
N ASP A 427 24.34 -23.72 3.50
CA ASP A 427 23.20 -23.77 4.42
C ASP A 427 23.59 -24.25 5.82
N ALA A 428 24.52 -25.21 5.92
CA ALA A 428 25.02 -25.69 7.20
C ALA A 428 25.81 -24.62 7.98
N TYR A 429 26.67 -23.85 7.30
CA TYR A 429 27.38 -22.72 7.91
C TYR A 429 26.43 -21.57 8.27
N ASN A 430 25.44 -21.28 7.43
CA ASN A 430 24.42 -20.26 7.73
C ASN A 430 23.59 -20.62 8.94
N LYS A 431 23.16 -21.88 9.03
CA LYS A 431 22.44 -22.40 10.19
C LYS A 431 23.27 -22.22 11.47
N ALA A 432 24.55 -22.59 11.42
CA ALA A 432 25.48 -22.39 12.52
C ALA A 432 25.62 -20.91 12.93
N ALA A 433 25.68 -19.99 11.96
CA ALA A 433 25.72 -18.56 12.23
C ALA A 433 24.41 -18.04 12.86
N ILE A 434 23.24 -18.44 12.32
CA ILE A 434 21.92 -18.06 12.85
C ILE A 434 21.76 -18.54 14.29
N GLU A 435 22.11 -19.80 14.57
CA GLU A 435 21.98 -20.38 15.90
C GLU A 435 22.92 -19.69 16.90
N THR A 436 24.17 -19.44 16.52
CA THR A 436 25.17 -18.75 17.36
C THR A 436 24.77 -17.29 17.66
N LEU A 437 24.13 -16.61 16.71
CA LEU A 437 23.73 -15.20 16.85
C LEU A 437 22.29 -15.01 17.31
N SER A 438 21.54 -16.09 17.57
CA SER A 438 20.11 -16.02 17.89
C SER A 438 19.77 -15.25 19.17
N SER A 439 20.69 -15.26 20.14
CA SER A 439 20.55 -14.59 21.43
C SER A 439 21.25 -13.24 21.53
N SER A 440 21.85 -12.76 20.44
CA SER A 440 22.59 -11.50 20.40
C SER A 440 21.75 -10.37 19.77
N ASP A 441 22.19 -9.12 19.94
CA ASP A 441 21.55 -7.96 19.31
C ASP A 441 22.02 -7.74 17.86
N VAL A 442 22.83 -8.66 17.34
CA VAL A 442 23.37 -8.63 15.98
C VAL A 442 22.26 -8.88 14.96
N ILE A 443 22.26 -8.10 13.90
CA ILE A 443 21.27 -8.24 12.82
C ILE A 443 21.77 -9.28 11.83
N VAL A 444 21.11 -10.44 11.79
CA VAL A 444 21.38 -11.47 10.78
C VAL A 444 20.71 -11.10 9.45
N TRP A 445 21.51 -10.86 8.42
CA TRP A 445 21.02 -10.53 7.08
C TRP A 445 20.76 -11.80 6.28
N SER A 446 19.51 -12.24 6.29
CA SER A 446 19.04 -13.46 5.63
C SER A 446 18.57 -13.23 4.19
N SER A 447 18.02 -12.04 3.91
CA SER A 447 17.51 -11.72 2.57
C SER A 447 18.60 -11.67 1.50
N SER A 448 19.88 -11.43 1.87
CA SER A 448 21.00 -11.44 0.93
C SER A 448 21.15 -12.79 0.20
N ARG A 449 21.00 -13.90 0.93
CA ARG A 449 20.98 -15.27 0.39
C ARG A 449 19.86 -15.45 -0.62
N LEU A 450 18.66 -14.98 -0.31
CA LEU A 450 17.50 -15.10 -1.18
C LEU A 450 17.66 -14.28 -2.47
N VAL A 451 18.15 -13.05 -2.34
CA VAL A 451 18.50 -12.19 -3.49
C VAL A 451 19.47 -12.91 -4.42
N ALA A 452 20.56 -13.46 -3.88
CA ALA A 452 21.53 -14.23 -4.67
C ALA A 452 20.91 -15.48 -5.31
N SER A 453 20.05 -16.20 -4.59
CA SER A 453 19.39 -17.42 -5.09
C SER A 453 18.42 -17.17 -6.25
N GLY A 454 17.87 -15.97 -6.38
CA GLY A 454 16.94 -15.64 -7.46
C GLY A 454 17.60 -15.44 -8.82
N LYS A 455 18.93 -15.28 -8.87
CA LYS A 455 19.70 -14.97 -10.10
C LYS A 455 20.96 -15.83 -10.24
N LEU A 456 20.86 -17.13 -9.92
CA LEU A 456 22.00 -18.07 -9.98
C LEU A 456 22.65 -18.15 -11.37
N ASP A 457 21.88 -18.02 -12.45
CA ASP A 457 22.41 -18.14 -13.82
C ASP A 457 23.27 -16.95 -14.25
N GLU A 458 23.14 -15.80 -13.60
CA GLU A 458 23.89 -14.57 -13.92
C GLU A 458 25.17 -14.41 -13.09
N MET A 459 25.49 -15.38 -12.21
CA MET A 459 26.67 -15.36 -11.35
C MET A 459 27.97 -15.54 -12.15
N ARG A 460 29.00 -14.76 -11.80
CA ARG A 460 30.33 -14.85 -12.42
C ARG A 460 31.09 -16.05 -11.83
N LEU A 461 31.51 -16.97 -12.71
CA LEU A 461 32.21 -18.22 -12.33
C LEU A 461 31.40 -19.09 -11.34
N GLY A 462 30.07 -18.92 -11.29
CA GLY A 462 29.19 -19.63 -10.37
C GLY A 462 29.34 -19.31 -8.88
N PHE A 463 30.33 -18.50 -8.49
CA PHE A 463 30.65 -18.17 -7.10
C PHE A 463 30.33 -16.71 -6.74
N HIS A 464 30.76 -15.76 -7.57
CA HIS A 464 30.54 -14.34 -7.30
C HIS A 464 29.11 -13.93 -7.65
N VAL A 465 28.50 -13.17 -6.75
CA VAL A 465 27.15 -12.63 -6.88
C VAL A 465 26.99 -11.87 -8.20
N ALA A 466 25.83 -12.03 -8.84
CA ALA A 466 25.50 -11.26 -10.02
C ALA A 466 25.53 -9.74 -9.72
N PRO A 467 26.08 -8.87 -10.59
CA PRO A 467 26.18 -7.43 -10.33
C PRO A 467 24.85 -6.77 -9.92
N GLN A 468 23.73 -7.17 -10.57
CA GLN A 468 22.39 -6.68 -10.23
C GLN A 468 21.97 -7.01 -8.79
N CYS A 469 22.40 -8.17 -8.26
CA CYS A 469 22.12 -8.57 -6.89
C CYS A 469 22.96 -7.76 -5.90
N LEU A 470 24.21 -7.43 -6.24
CA LEU A 470 25.04 -6.52 -5.42
C LEU A 470 24.45 -5.11 -5.37
N ASP A 471 23.90 -4.62 -6.50
CA ASP A 471 23.17 -3.35 -6.51
C ASP A 471 21.97 -3.38 -5.55
N ILE A 472 21.21 -4.49 -5.54
CA ILE A 472 20.10 -4.69 -4.59
C ILE A 472 20.60 -4.73 -3.14
N HIS A 473 21.73 -5.39 -2.86
CA HIS A 473 22.33 -5.40 -1.52
C HIS A 473 22.71 -4.00 -1.04
N VAL A 474 23.28 -3.17 -1.93
CA VAL A 474 23.55 -1.76 -1.62
C VAL A 474 22.25 -1.03 -1.31
N GLN A 475 21.19 -1.23 -2.11
CA GLN A 475 19.88 -0.62 -1.84
C GLN A 475 19.32 -1.03 -0.48
N LEU A 476 19.43 -2.31 -0.09
CA LEU A 476 19.01 -2.80 1.23
C LEU A 476 19.76 -2.10 2.36
N LEU A 477 21.09 -2.01 2.27
CA LEU A 477 21.92 -1.32 3.29
C LEU A 477 21.59 0.17 3.40
N LEU A 478 21.38 0.84 2.26
CA LEU A 478 21.02 2.25 2.24
C LEU A 478 19.63 2.50 2.85
N ASN A 479 18.65 1.65 2.56
CA ASN A 479 17.33 1.72 3.20
C ASN A 479 17.42 1.51 4.71
N VAL A 480 18.28 0.58 5.17
CA VAL A 480 18.51 0.35 6.59
C VAL A 480 19.13 1.59 7.26
N TYR A 481 20.12 2.21 6.63
CA TYR A 481 20.85 3.34 7.21
C TYR A 481 20.12 4.67 7.12
N CYS A 482 19.52 4.99 5.97
CA CYS A 482 19.06 6.35 5.65
C CYS A 482 17.55 6.58 5.80
N ASN A 483 16.68 5.58 5.71
CA ASN A 483 15.23 5.81 5.60
C ASN A 483 14.64 6.59 6.78
N ASP A 484 15.08 6.28 8.00
CA ASP A 484 14.60 6.93 9.23
C ASP A 484 14.95 8.43 9.29
N HIS A 485 15.96 8.86 8.54
CA HIS A 485 16.46 10.24 8.54
C HIS A 485 15.96 11.05 7.35
N MET A 486 15.65 10.39 6.24
CA MET A 486 15.25 11.06 4.99
C MET A 486 13.75 11.25 4.87
N ASN A 487 12.95 10.51 5.64
CA ASN A 487 11.48 10.55 5.65
C ASN A 487 10.87 10.57 4.24
N PHE A 488 11.34 9.67 3.37
CA PHE A 488 10.80 9.52 2.03
C PHE A 488 9.39 8.91 2.07
N ASN A 489 8.45 9.47 1.30
CA ASN A 489 7.05 9.05 1.29
C ASN A 489 6.83 7.68 0.59
N ASP A 490 7.81 7.20 -0.18
CA ASP A 490 7.78 5.93 -0.90
C ASP A 490 8.49 4.78 -0.15
N ALA A 491 9.03 5.03 1.06
CA ALA A 491 9.59 4.01 1.94
C ALA A 491 8.77 3.81 3.21
N THR A 492 8.60 2.56 3.60
CA THR A 492 8.04 2.16 4.91
C THR A 492 8.92 1.19 5.68
N CYS A 493 9.91 0.57 5.03
CA CYS A 493 10.96 -0.20 5.70
C CYS A 493 11.91 0.76 6.43
N CYS A 494 12.29 0.44 7.67
CA CYS A 494 13.25 1.24 8.44
C CYS A 494 12.91 2.74 8.57
N SER A 495 11.61 3.07 8.58
CA SER A 495 11.13 4.44 8.70
C SER A 495 10.21 4.57 9.89
N THR A 496 10.44 5.58 10.74
CA THR A 496 9.52 5.97 11.80
C THR A 496 8.29 6.68 11.22
N PRO A 497 7.06 6.30 11.62
CA PRO A 497 5.86 7.01 11.17
C PRO A 497 5.89 8.48 11.60
N GLU A 498 5.35 9.36 10.76
CA GLU A 498 5.19 10.78 11.07
C GLU A 498 4.46 11.00 12.40
N GLN A 499 4.91 11.98 13.17
CA GLN A 499 4.27 12.36 14.43
C GLN A 499 2.88 12.99 14.19
N TYR A 500 1.96 12.77 15.13
CA TYR A 500 0.60 13.30 15.03
C TYR A 500 0.55 14.81 15.28
N SER A 501 -0.29 15.51 14.51
CA SER A 501 -0.52 16.95 14.72
C SER A 501 -1.57 17.20 15.81
N ALA A 502 -1.51 18.36 16.48
CA ALA A 502 -2.51 18.75 17.47
C ALA A 502 -3.93 18.81 16.88
N LEU A 503 -4.04 19.21 15.61
CA LEU A 503 -5.31 19.25 14.88
C LEU A 503 -5.88 17.85 14.64
N GLN A 504 -5.05 16.87 14.26
CA GLN A 504 -5.47 15.48 14.11
C GLN A 504 -6.03 14.93 15.43
N VAL A 505 -5.33 15.16 16.54
CA VAL A 505 -5.78 14.71 17.87
C VAL A 505 -7.16 15.28 18.20
N LEU A 506 -7.37 16.57 17.98
CA LEU A 506 -8.65 17.23 18.23
C LEU A 506 -9.78 16.64 17.37
N VAL A 507 -9.53 16.43 16.07
CA VAL A 507 -10.54 15.90 15.15
C VAL A 507 -10.91 14.45 15.44
N TYR A 508 -9.92 13.57 15.68
CA TYR A 508 -10.22 12.19 16.07
C TYR A 508 -10.92 12.10 17.42
N THR A 509 -10.64 13.00 18.35
CA THR A 509 -11.39 13.09 19.62
C THR A 509 -12.85 13.48 19.37
N GLY A 510 -13.09 14.46 18.48
CA GLY A 510 -14.46 14.84 18.07
C GLY A 510 -15.23 13.69 17.42
N PHE A 511 -14.57 12.94 16.52
CA PHE A 511 -15.17 11.74 15.91
C PHE A 511 -15.44 10.64 16.93
N LEU A 512 -14.53 10.40 17.88
CA LEU A 512 -14.71 9.42 18.95
C LEU A 512 -15.95 9.75 19.80
N ILE A 513 -16.15 11.03 20.15
CA ILE A 513 -17.36 11.48 20.84
C ILE A 513 -18.61 11.20 20.00
N CYS A 514 -18.57 11.49 18.69
CA CYS A 514 -19.70 11.20 17.79
C CYS A 514 -20.01 9.69 17.70
N ILE A 515 -18.98 8.83 17.68
CA ILE A 515 -19.14 7.38 17.69
C ILE A 515 -19.81 6.91 18.98
N ILE A 516 -19.33 7.38 20.13
CA ILE A 516 -19.90 7.03 21.45
C ILE A 516 -21.36 7.51 21.56
N LEU A 517 -21.64 8.75 21.16
CA LEU A 517 -23.00 9.29 21.14
C LEU A 517 -23.91 8.50 20.19
N THR A 518 -23.40 8.10 19.02
CA THR A 518 -24.15 7.24 18.09
C THR A 518 -24.48 5.90 18.73
N ALA A 519 -23.54 5.27 19.42
CA ALA A 519 -23.77 4.00 20.11
C ALA A 519 -24.84 4.16 21.22
N ILE A 520 -24.73 5.20 22.04
CA ILE A 520 -25.72 5.50 23.11
C ILE A 520 -27.11 5.75 22.52
N LEU A 521 -27.22 6.58 21.49
CA LEU A 521 -28.50 6.89 20.85
C LEU A 521 -29.11 5.68 20.16
N THR A 522 -28.29 4.83 19.54
CA THR A 522 -28.74 3.58 18.90
C THR A 522 -29.22 2.57 19.94
N LEU A 523 -28.55 2.45 21.09
CA LEU A 523 -29.01 1.64 22.22
C LEU A 523 -30.32 2.18 22.82
N LYS A 524 -30.48 3.50 22.91
CA LYS A 524 -31.71 4.13 23.39
C LYS A 524 -32.86 3.94 22.40
N GLN A 525 -32.57 4.02 21.09
CA GLN A 525 -33.54 3.79 20.02
C GLN A 525 -33.91 2.32 19.87
N SER A 526 -33.00 1.36 20.04
CA SER A 526 -33.34 -0.07 19.99
C SER A 526 -34.32 -0.47 21.09
N VAL A 527 -34.30 0.23 22.23
CA VAL A 527 -35.28 0.08 23.31
C VAL A 527 -36.62 0.77 23.00
N LYS A 528 -36.62 1.81 22.15
CA LYS A 528 -37.80 2.64 21.79
C LYS A 528 -38.35 2.36 20.37
N PHE A 529 -37.77 1.39 19.65
CA PHE A 529 -37.84 1.19 18.20
C PHE A 529 -39.23 0.84 17.65
N LEU A 530 -40.22 0.61 18.51
CA LEU A 530 -41.55 0.19 18.09
C LEU A 530 -42.46 1.34 17.63
N TYR A 531 -42.11 2.63 17.79
CA TYR A 531 -43.10 3.71 17.53
C TYR A 531 -42.62 5.10 17.04
N GLU A 532 -41.32 5.42 16.92
CA GLU A 532 -40.88 6.81 16.57
C GLU A 532 -39.83 6.88 15.45
N GLU A 533 -40.03 7.83 14.52
CA GLU A 533 -39.09 8.24 13.47
C GLU A 533 -37.77 8.81 14.06
N PRO A 534 -36.61 8.55 13.44
CA PRO A 534 -35.32 9.02 13.94
C PRO A 534 -35.20 10.55 13.93
N THR A 535 -34.75 11.13 15.04
CA THR A 535 -34.59 12.58 15.17
C THR A 535 -33.51 13.12 14.21
N PRO A 536 -33.63 14.35 13.68
CA PRO A 536 -32.62 14.96 12.81
C PRO A 536 -31.20 14.95 13.41
N MET A 537 -31.11 15.19 14.73
CA MET A 537 -29.84 15.17 15.47
C MET A 537 -29.22 13.77 15.49
N TYR A 538 -30.01 12.70 15.64
CA TYR A 538 -29.52 11.33 15.53
C TYR A 538 -28.88 11.06 14.16
N ILE A 539 -29.53 11.50 13.08
CA ILE A 539 -29.03 11.26 11.72
C ILE A 539 -27.67 11.97 11.52
N VAL A 540 -27.55 13.22 11.94
CA VAL A 540 -26.28 13.98 11.81
C VAL A 540 -25.16 13.35 12.65
N ILE A 541 -25.43 13.03 13.92
CA ILE A 541 -24.43 12.43 14.82
C ILE A 541 -24.03 11.04 14.31
N SER A 542 -24.99 10.23 13.85
CA SER A 542 -24.74 8.90 13.28
C SER A 542 -23.89 8.98 12.01
N SER A 543 -24.18 9.92 11.11
CA SER A 543 -23.37 10.12 9.90
C SER A 543 -21.95 10.59 10.22
N LEU A 544 -21.76 11.48 11.20
CA LEU A 544 -20.44 11.89 11.66
C LEU A 544 -19.68 10.75 12.36
N GLY A 545 -20.38 9.92 13.15
CA GLY A 545 -19.80 8.74 13.79
C GLY A 545 -19.33 7.70 12.76
N LYS A 546 -20.17 7.39 11.77
CA LYS A 546 -19.82 6.51 10.65
C LYS A 546 -18.63 7.04 9.84
N LEU A 547 -18.63 8.34 9.53
CA LEU A 547 -17.51 8.98 8.86
C LEU A 547 -16.22 8.89 9.69
N GLY A 548 -16.31 9.08 11.01
CA GLY A 548 -15.19 8.90 11.94
C GLY A 548 -14.59 7.50 11.90
N LEU A 549 -15.43 6.45 11.81
CA LEU A 549 -14.96 5.07 11.64
C LEU A 549 -14.25 4.87 10.29
N ILE A 550 -14.80 5.42 9.22
CA ILE A 550 -14.20 5.33 7.87
C ILE A 550 -12.85 6.05 7.82
N LEU A 551 -12.75 7.26 8.39
CA LEU A 551 -11.49 8.02 8.45
C LEU A 551 -10.46 7.32 9.33
N THR A 552 -10.89 6.69 10.43
CA THR A 552 -10.00 5.85 11.26
C THR A 552 -9.48 4.66 10.46
N TYR A 553 -10.34 4.01 9.66
CA TYR A 553 -9.92 2.93 8.78
C TYR A 553 -8.93 3.40 7.70
N PHE A 554 -9.15 4.57 7.09
CA PHE A 554 -8.19 5.19 6.16
C PHE A 554 -6.83 5.41 6.84
N TYR A 555 -6.83 5.92 8.08
CA TYR A 555 -5.61 6.16 8.83
C TYR A 555 -4.85 4.86 9.12
N LEU A 556 -5.56 3.80 9.52
CA LEU A 556 -4.97 2.49 9.76
C LEU A 556 -4.34 1.90 8.48
N CYS A 557 -5.03 1.97 7.35
CA CYS A 557 -4.54 1.44 6.07
C CYS A 557 -3.34 2.23 5.52
N ASP A 558 -3.39 3.55 5.60
CA ASP A 558 -2.44 4.41 4.89
C ASP A 558 -1.27 4.85 5.79
N ARG A 559 -1.54 5.28 7.02
CA ARG A 559 -0.58 5.96 7.92
C ARG A 559 0.10 5.04 8.91
N THR A 560 -0.41 3.83 9.14
CA THR A 560 0.18 2.86 10.07
C THR A 560 0.77 1.66 9.34
N ASN A 561 1.65 0.90 9.99
CA ASN A 561 2.15 -0.40 9.51
C ASN A 561 1.34 -1.57 10.07
N PHE A 562 0.10 -1.31 10.54
CA PHE A 562 -0.80 -2.35 11.05
C PHE A 562 -1.19 -3.36 9.97
N PHE A 563 -1.40 -2.87 8.74
CA PHE A 563 -1.53 -3.69 7.56
C PHE A 563 -0.25 -3.62 6.73
N MET A 564 0.07 -4.73 6.06
CA MET A 564 1.27 -4.84 5.23
C MET A 564 1.14 -4.00 3.96
N LYS A 565 2.27 -3.48 3.47
CA LYS A 565 2.35 -2.66 2.26
C LYS A 565 3.41 -3.21 1.33
N GLU A 566 3.13 -3.20 0.03
CA GLU A 566 4.06 -3.62 -1.02
C GLU A 566 4.23 -2.50 -2.06
N ASN A 567 5.38 -2.43 -2.72
CA ASN A 567 5.58 -1.51 -3.84
C ASN A 567 4.64 -1.87 -5.00
N LYS A 568 4.33 -0.86 -5.81
CA LYS A 568 3.57 -1.03 -7.06
C LYS A 568 4.44 -1.64 -8.14
N TYR A 569 3.88 -2.59 -8.88
CA TYR A 569 4.57 -3.22 -10.01
C TYR A 569 3.63 -3.33 -11.21
N TYR A 570 4.11 -2.85 -12.35
CA TYR A 570 3.40 -2.94 -13.61
C TYR A 570 3.65 -4.30 -14.30
N SER A 571 2.57 -4.99 -14.64
CA SER A 571 2.59 -6.15 -15.52
C SER A 571 1.44 -6.03 -16.51
N GLN A 572 1.70 -6.32 -17.79
CA GLN A 572 0.70 -6.24 -18.85
C GLN A 572 -0.52 -7.11 -18.54
N VAL A 573 -0.31 -8.33 -18.06
CA VAL A 573 -1.40 -9.26 -17.72
C VAL A 573 -2.20 -8.73 -16.53
N SER A 574 -1.51 -8.22 -15.50
CA SER A 574 -2.16 -7.68 -14.30
C SER A 574 -2.98 -6.42 -14.58
N PHE A 575 -2.64 -5.67 -15.63
CA PHE A 575 -3.37 -4.47 -16.06
C PHE A 575 -4.55 -4.79 -16.99
N TRP A 576 -4.32 -5.55 -18.07
CA TRP A 576 -5.34 -5.78 -19.10
C TRP A 576 -6.42 -6.80 -18.71
N LEU A 577 -6.09 -7.81 -17.89
CA LEU A 577 -7.05 -8.84 -17.50
C LEU A 577 -8.21 -8.27 -16.65
N PRO A 578 -7.98 -7.45 -15.61
CA PRO A 578 -9.07 -6.81 -14.88
C PRO A 578 -9.92 -5.87 -15.74
N ILE A 579 -9.29 -5.12 -16.68
CA ILE A 579 -10.01 -4.24 -17.61
C ILE A 579 -10.95 -5.07 -18.49
N GLY A 580 -10.46 -6.17 -19.08
CA GLY A 580 -11.27 -7.07 -19.90
C GLY A 580 -12.43 -7.67 -19.10
N TYR A 581 -12.16 -8.13 -17.88
CA TYR A 581 -13.19 -8.71 -17.01
C TYR A 581 -14.30 -7.71 -16.68
N VAL A 582 -13.95 -6.48 -16.27
CA VAL A 582 -14.96 -5.48 -15.92
C VAL A 582 -15.71 -4.97 -17.15
N PHE A 583 -15.06 -4.88 -18.32
CA PHE A 583 -15.76 -4.52 -19.55
C PHE A 583 -16.80 -5.57 -19.94
N VAL A 584 -16.47 -6.86 -19.81
CA VAL A 584 -17.41 -7.97 -20.02
C VAL A 584 -18.60 -7.85 -19.06
N LEU A 585 -18.36 -7.63 -17.76
CA LEU A 585 -19.44 -7.39 -16.79
C LEU A 585 -20.29 -6.17 -17.17
N GLY A 586 -19.66 -5.05 -17.56
CA GLY A 586 -20.36 -3.83 -17.97
C GLY A 586 -21.33 -4.05 -19.14
N VAL A 587 -20.94 -4.89 -20.11
CA VAL A 587 -21.81 -5.26 -21.25
C VAL A 587 -22.98 -6.14 -20.79
N PHE A 588 -22.78 -7.06 -19.85
CA PHE A 588 -23.87 -7.90 -19.32
C PHE A 588 -24.93 -7.08 -18.55
N PHE A 589 -24.52 -6.05 -17.81
CA PHE A 589 -25.42 -5.17 -17.06
C PHE A 589 -25.90 -3.97 -17.89
N THR A 590 -26.41 -4.19 -19.11
CA THR A 590 -26.94 -3.12 -19.97
C THR A 590 -28.47 -2.99 -19.83
N GLU A 591 -28.94 -1.77 -19.59
CA GLU A 591 -30.36 -1.42 -19.45
C GLU A 591 -30.78 -0.34 -20.47
N ASP A 592 -32.07 -0.24 -20.73
CA ASP A 592 -32.63 0.83 -21.57
C ASP A 592 -32.80 2.12 -20.73
N SER A 593 -32.34 3.25 -21.26
CA SER A 593 -32.49 4.57 -20.63
C SER A 593 -33.86 5.16 -20.93
N ARG A 594 -34.39 5.90 -19.94
CA ARG A 594 -35.63 6.67 -20.09
C ARG A 594 -35.44 7.97 -20.88
N TYR A 595 -34.19 8.37 -21.12
CA TYR A 595 -33.83 9.64 -21.74
C TYR A 595 -33.26 9.42 -23.14
N ILE A 596 -33.82 10.11 -24.13
CA ILE A 596 -33.43 9.99 -25.55
C ILE A 596 -32.51 11.12 -26.04
N LYS A 597 -32.33 12.18 -25.24
CA LYS A 597 -31.50 13.34 -25.60
C LYS A 597 -30.01 12.97 -25.64
N ILE A 598 -29.24 13.69 -26.46
CA ILE A 598 -27.77 13.53 -26.53
C ILE A 598 -27.14 13.74 -25.15
N LEU A 599 -26.20 12.85 -24.78
CA LEU A 599 -25.40 12.96 -23.57
C LEU A 599 -26.29 13.09 -22.33
N ASN A 600 -27.25 12.17 -22.23
CA ASN A 600 -28.15 12.08 -21.09
C ASN A 600 -27.38 11.75 -19.79
N ARG A 601 -28.05 11.89 -18.64
CA ARG A 601 -27.42 11.67 -17.33
C ARG A 601 -26.84 10.26 -17.21
N ASP A 602 -27.61 9.25 -17.57
CA ASP A 602 -27.22 7.84 -17.48
C ASP A 602 -25.93 7.54 -18.26
N GLN A 603 -25.78 8.11 -19.46
CA GLN A 603 -24.57 8.02 -20.27
C GLN A 603 -23.40 8.77 -19.66
N THR A 604 -23.62 9.98 -19.12
CA THR A 604 -22.52 10.71 -18.47
C THR A 604 -22.01 9.99 -17.24
N ASP A 605 -22.91 9.37 -16.46
CA ASP A 605 -22.54 8.61 -15.27
C ASP A 605 -21.89 7.28 -15.68
N GLU A 606 -22.39 6.58 -16.71
CA GLU A 606 -21.70 5.42 -17.31
C GLU A 606 -20.27 5.76 -17.74
N TRP A 607 -20.10 6.87 -18.46
CA TRP A 607 -18.81 7.30 -18.97
C TRP A 607 -17.83 7.62 -17.84
N LYS A 608 -18.28 8.33 -16.79
CA LYS A 608 -17.49 8.55 -15.57
C LYS A 608 -17.12 7.23 -14.90
N GLY A 609 -18.07 6.34 -14.65
CA GLY A 609 -17.81 5.06 -13.96
C GLY A 609 -16.80 4.20 -14.69
N CYS A 610 -16.92 4.09 -16.02
CA CYS A 610 -15.95 3.40 -16.86
C CYS A 610 -14.54 4.01 -16.75
N MET A 611 -14.41 5.33 -16.87
CA MET A 611 -13.12 6.01 -16.68
C MET A 611 -12.56 5.82 -15.26
N GLN A 612 -13.40 5.95 -14.23
CA GLN A 612 -12.97 5.86 -12.83
C GLN A 612 -12.37 4.49 -12.54
N LEU A 613 -13.02 3.44 -13.04
CA LEU A 613 -12.56 2.09 -12.82
C LEU A 613 -11.23 1.81 -13.53
N ILE A 614 -11.04 2.31 -14.76
CA ILE A 614 -9.76 2.22 -15.46
C ILE A 614 -8.65 2.99 -14.72
N LEU A 615 -8.96 4.18 -14.18
CA LEU A 615 -8.03 4.96 -13.36
C LEU A 615 -7.64 4.22 -12.08
N VAL A 616 -8.59 3.58 -11.39
CA VAL A 616 -8.34 2.78 -10.18
C VAL A 616 -7.43 1.59 -10.50
N ILE A 617 -7.75 0.81 -11.55
CA ILE A 617 -6.93 -0.34 -11.96
C ILE A 617 -5.51 0.11 -12.29
N SER A 618 -5.36 1.20 -13.04
CA SER A 618 -4.06 1.76 -13.36
C SER A 618 -3.23 2.14 -12.13
N HIS A 619 -3.84 2.85 -11.17
CA HIS A 619 -3.16 3.27 -9.95
C HIS A 619 -2.76 2.08 -9.08
N MET A 620 -3.58 1.02 -9.06
CA MET A 620 -3.29 -0.22 -8.36
C MET A 620 -2.14 -0.98 -9.02
N THR A 621 -2.11 -1.09 -10.35
CA THR A 621 -1.06 -1.82 -11.07
C THR A 621 0.20 -1.00 -11.33
N GLY A 622 0.30 0.25 -10.84
CA GLY A 622 1.44 1.12 -11.12
C GLY A 622 1.64 1.43 -12.61
N ALA A 623 0.59 1.38 -13.43
CA ALA A 623 0.70 1.53 -14.89
C ALA A 623 1.08 2.96 -15.35
N ARG A 624 1.14 3.91 -14.41
CA ARG A 624 1.57 5.29 -14.64
C ARG A 624 3.02 5.41 -15.14
N THR A 625 3.88 4.42 -14.85
CA THR A 625 5.27 4.39 -15.34
C THR A 625 5.36 4.18 -16.84
N GLN A 626 4.30 3.66 -17.46
CA GLN A 626 4.24 3.47 -18.91
C GLN A 626 3.65 4.70 -19.57
N LEU A 627 4.46 5.43 -20.35
CA LEU A 627 4.07 6.67 -21.00
C LEU A 627 2.79 6.56 -21.85
N PRO A 628 2.58 5.52 -22.68
CA PRO A 628 1.35 5.40 -23.46
C PRO A 628 0.09 5.34 -22.59
N ILE A 629 0.13 4.59 -21.49
CA ILE A 629 -1.00 4.41 -20.58
C ILE A 629 -1.24 5.70 -19.79
N LEU A 630 -0.17 6.35 -19.33
CA LEU A 630 -0.22 7.67 -18.69
C LEU A 630 -0.92 8.71 -19.60
N ASN A 631 -0.59 8.76 -20.88
CA ASN A 631 -1.21 9.70 -21.82
C ASN A 631 -2.73 9.46 -21.97
N HIS A 632 -3.17 8.20 -22.02
CA HIS A 632 -4.61 7.88 -22.05
C HIS A 632 -5.32 8.27 -20.74
N MET A 633 -4.68 8.09 -19.58
CA MET A 633 -5.23 8.57 -18.31
C MET A 633 -5.38 10.09 -18.26
N ARG A 634 -4.44 10.85 -18.86
CA ARG A 634 -4.56 12.31 -19.00
C ARG A 634 -5.81 12.67 -19.81
N ILE A 635 -6.09 11.95 -20.90
CA ILE A 635 -7.32 12.14 -21.70
C ILE A 635 -8.57 11.86 -20.86
N PHE A 636 -8.57 10.82 -20.02
CA PHE A 636 -9.70 10.56 -19.11
C PHE A 636 -9.89 11.67 -18.07
N ALA A 637 -8.82 12.19 -17.47
CA ALA A 637 -8.90 13.31 -16.53
C ALA A 637 -9.49 14.57 -17.21
N SER A 638 -9.06 14.90 -18.43
CA SER A 638 -9.63 16.00 -19.22
C SER A 638 -11.09 15.75 -19.62
N SER A 639 -11.44 14.50 -19.93
CA SER A 639 -12.82 14.12 -20.26
C SER A 639 -13.74 14.32 -19.06
N TYR A 640 -13.27 14.03 -17.85
CA TYR A 640 -13.97 14.34 -16.60
C TYR A 640 -14.24 15.84 -16.44
N LEU A 641 -13.23 16.69 -16.68
CA LEU A 641 -13.38 18.14 -16.63
C LEU A 641 -14.34 18.65 -17.71
N PHE A 642 -14.30 18.07 -18.90
CA PHE A 642 -15.24 18.36 -19.97
C PHE A 642 -16.69 18.04 -19.57
N ILE A 643 -16.94 16.84 -19.02
CA ILE A 643 -18.27 16.43 -18.54
C ILE A 643 -18.75 17.38 -17.43
N SER A 644 -17.85 17.77 -16.52
CA SER A 644 -18.16 18.74 -15.46
C SER A 644 -18.57 20.10 -16.03
N GLY A 645 -17.78 20.64 -16.98
CA GLY A 645 -18.08 21.91 -17.65
C GLY A 645 -19.39 21.87 -18.42
N PHE A 646 -19.60 20.81 -19.21
CA PHE A 646 -20.86 20.56 -19.92
C PHE A 646 -22.06 20.51 -18.97
N GLY A 647 -22.01 19.66 -17.94
CA GLY A 647 -23.14 19.43 -17.04
C GLY A 647 -23.50 20.67 -16.22
N HIS A 648 -22.51 21.39 -15.68
CA HIS A 648 -22.75 22.60 -14.89
C HIS A 648 -23.25 23.76 -15.75
N PHE A 649 -22.68 23.98 -16.93
CA PHE A 649 -23.15 25.03 -17.85
C PHE A 649 -24.56 24.73 -18.36
N TYR A 650 -24.81 23.52 -18.85
CA TYR A 650 -26.11 23.12 -19.40
C TYR A 650 -27.22 23.27 -18.34
N TYR A 651 -26.94 22.92 -17.09
CA TYR A 651 -27.87 23.13 -15.98
C TYR A 651 -28.16 24.61 -15.71
N MET A 652 -27.12 25.42 -15.51
CA MET A 652 -27.27 26.85 -15.23
C MET A 652 -27.91 27.62 -16.39
N TRP A 653 -27.83 27.08 -17.61
CA TRP A 653 -28.53 27.65 -18.75
C TRP A 653 -30.06 27.51 -18.63
N HIS A 654 -30.52 26.32 -18.27
CA HIS A 654 -31.96 25.98 -18.25
C HIS A 654 -32.64 26.33 -16.92
N ARG A 655 -31.92 26.34 -15.80
CA ARG A 655 -32.49 26.63 -14.48
C ARG A 655 -32.13 28.04 -14.01
N PRO A 656 -33.12 28.88 -13.65
CA PRO A 656 -32.86 30.23 -13.16
C PRO A 656 -32.27 30.25 -11.73
N ASP A 657 -32.41 29.16 -10.96
CA ASP A 657 -32.03 29.02 -9.55
C ASP A 657 -30.51 28.88 -9.30
N SER A 658 -29.71 29.65 -10.03
CA SER A 658 -28.25 29.74 -9.87
C SER A 658 -27.84 30.63 -8.69
N GLY A 659 -28.56 30.54 -7.57
CA GLY A 659 -28.29 31.33 -6.36
C GLY A 659 -27.04 30.86 -5.60
N LEU A 660 -26.58 31.69 -4.67
CA LEU A 660 -25.39 31.43 -3.85
C LEU A 660 -25.51 30.14 -3.01
N VAL A 661 -26.71 29.80 -2.55
CA VAL A 661 -26.98 28.55 -1.81
C VAL A 661 -26.59 27.33 -2.65
N ARG A 662 -26.99 27.31 -3.92
CA ARG A 662 -26.69 26.21 -4.84
C ARG A 662 -25.19 26.09 -5.10
N TYR A 663 -24.49 27.22 -5.22
CA TYR A 663 -23.04 27.25 -5.33
C TYR A 663 -22.37 26.61 -4.11
N LEU A 664 -22.78 26.98 -2.89
CA LEU A 664 -22.26 26.39 -1.66
C LEU A 664 -22.56 24.90 -1.53
N GLN A 665 -23.74 24.45 -1.95
CA GLN A 665 -24.10 23.02 -1.97
C GLN A 665 -23.17 22.21 -2.88
N VAL A 666 -22.88 22.71 -4.09
CA VAL A 666 -21.96 22.05 -5.02
C VAL A 666 -20.54 22.05 -4.46
N LEU A 667 -20.08 23.17 -3.87
CA LEU A 667 -18.78 23.21 -3.21
C LEU A 667 -18.66 22.20 -2.06
N PHE A 668 -19.69 22.07 -1.22
CA PHE A 668 -19.66 21.09 -0.13
C PHE A 668 -19.62 19.66 -0.68
N ARG A 669 -20.39 19.36 -1.74
CA ARG A 669 -20.40 18.04 -2.38
C ARG A 669 -19.05 17.66 -3.00
N LEU A 670 -18.34 18.62 -3.60
CA LEU A 670 -17.03 18.41 -4.21
C LEU A 670 -15.91 18.31 -3.16
N ASN A 671 -15.95 19.14 -2.12
CA ASN A 671 -14.80 19.34 -1.23
C ASN A 671 -14.96 18.72 0.16
N GLY A 672 -16.19 18.37 0.58
CA GLY A 672 -16.49 17.99 1.96
C GLY A 672 -15.64 16.83 2.47
N ILE A 673 -15.65 15.70 1.76
CA ILE A 673 -14.82 14.54 2.13
C ILE A 673 -13.32 14.83 2.00
N THR A 674 -12.90 15.59 0.98
CA THR A 674 -11.49 15.94 0.76
C THR A 674 -10.93 16.76 1.92
N ILE A 675 -11.66 17.77 2.39
CA ILE A 675 -11.26 18.61 3.54
C ILE A 675 -11.13 17.74 4.80
N LEU A 676 -12.07 16.82 5.01
CA LEU A 676 -12.05 15.91 6.16
C LEU A 676 -10.84 14.97 6.10
N CYS A 677 -10.52 14.44 4.91
CA CYS A 677 -9.31 13.65 4.71
C CYS A 677 -8.02 14.47 4.89
N CYS A 678 -7.97 15.72 4.41
CA CYS A 678 -6.79 16.61 4.60
C CYS A 678 -6.45 16.77 6.09
N VAL A 679 -7.47 17.01 6.92
CA VAL A 679 -7.28 17.18 8.36
C VAL A 679 -6.99 15.85 9.05
N ALA A 680 -7.71 14.78 8.72
CA ALA A 680 -7.55 13.46 9.33
C ALA A 680 -6.20 12.80 8.99
N MET A 681 -5.69 13.03 7.76
CA MET A 681 -4.44 12.43 7.26
C MET A 681 -3.22 13.35 7.38
N ASN A 682 -3.40 14.62 7.77
CA ASN A 682 -2.34 15.63 7.79
C ASN A 682 -1.66 15.79 6.43
N ARG A 683 -2.47 16.03 5.40
CA ARG A 683 -2.02 16.24 4.02
C ARG A 683 -2.62 17.53 3.44
N PRO A 684 -1.86 18.27 2.60
CA PRO A 684 -2.34 19.51 2.00
C PRO A 684 -3.45 19.24 1.01
N TYR A 685 -4.29 20.24 0.75
CA TYR A 685 -5.42 20.13 -0.17
C TYR A 685 -5.02 19.73 -1.60
N GLN A 686 -3.83 20.15 -2.04
CA GLN A 686 -3.25 19.78 -3.34
C GLN A 686 -2.91 18.29 -3.48
N PHE A 687 -2.78 17.53 -2.38
CA PHE A 687 -2.61 16.08 -2.47
C PHE A 687 -3.76 15.41 -3.25
N TYR A 688 -4.97 15.95 -3.11
CA TYR A 688 -6.17 15.53 -3.86
C TYR A 688 -6.40 16.37 -5.13
N HIS A 689 -5.33 16.71 -5.84
CA HIS A 689 -5.24 17.68 -6.96
C HIS A 689 -6.44 17.78 -7.92
N PHE A 690 -7.13 16.67 -8.23
CA PHE A 690 -8.32 16.69 -9.07
C PHE A 690 -9.48 17.52 -8.47
N VAL A 691 -9.68 17.45 -7.16
CA VAL A 691 -10.76 18.16 -6.46
C VAL A 691 -10.56 19.68 -6.44
N PRO A 692 -9.38 20.23 -6.05
CA PRO A 692 -9.05 21.63 -6.24
C PRO A 692 -9.27 22.12 -7.67
N LEU A 693 -8.88 21.31 -8.67
CA LEU A 693 -8.97 21.67 -10.07
C LEU A 693 -10.42 21.82 -10.55
N VAL A 694 -11.29 20.84 -10.28
CA VAL A 694 -12.72 20.91 -10.62
C VAL A 694 -13.40 22.07 -9.89
N THR A 695 -13.10 22.24 -8.59
CA THR A 695 -13.64 23.33 -7.77
C THR A 695 -13.23 24.70 -8.31
N PHE A 696 -11.98 24.87 -8.73
CA PHE A 696 -11.48 26.10 -9.35
C PHE A 696 -12.27 26.43 -10.63
N TRP A 697 -12.38 25.48 -11.56
CA TRP A 697 -13.07 25.71 -12.83
C TRP A 697 -14.58 25.95 -12.67
N PHE A 698 -15.23 25.22 -11.77
CA PHE A 698 -16.63 25.45 -11.44
C PHE A 698 -16.85 26.85 -10.84
N SER A 699 -15.97 27.28 -9.92
CA SER A 699 -16.05 28.61 -9.30
C SER A 699 -15.84 29.71 -10.34
N LEU A 700 -14.87 29.55 -11.24
CA LEU A 700 -14.61 30.49 -12.32
C LEU A 700 -15.81 30.61 -13.28
N LEU A 701 -16.42 29.48 -13.64
CA LEU A 701 -17.63 29.46 -14.46
C LEU A 701 -18.79 30.20 -13.78
N TYR A 702 -19.05 29.88 -12.51
CA TYR A 702 -20.11 30.50 -11.73
C TYR A 702 -19.93 32.02 -11.69
N LEU A 703 -18.74 32.51 -11.36
CA LEU A 703 -18.44 33.94 -11.31
C LEU A 703 -18.73 34.63 -12.65
N ILE A 704 -18.26 34.07 -13.77
CA ILE A 704 -18.39 34.67 -15.10
C ILE A 704 -19.84 34.72 -15.59
N LEU A 705 -20.64 33.69 -15.28
CA LEU A 705 -22.06 33.69 -15.60
C LEU A 705 -22.84 34.72 -14.75
N GLN A 706 -22.42 34.96 -13.51
CA GLN A 706 -23.06 35.93 -12.63
C GLN A 706 -22.74 37.40 -12.99
N VAL A 707 -21.57 37.69 -13.54
CA VAL A 707 -21.16 39.05 -13.96
C VAL A 707 -22.14 39.65 -14.99
N PRO A 708 -22.65 40.88 -14.85
CA PRO A 708 -23.48 41.52 -15.88
C PRO A 708 -22.70 41.77 -17.20
N PRO A 709 -23.35 41.81 -18.38
CA PRO A 709 -24.78 41.64 -18.65
C PRO A 709 -25.21 40.17 -18.77
N ARG A 710 -26.45 39.85 -18.36
CA ARG A 710 -27.03 38.51 -18.47
C ARG A 710 -27.80 38.28 -19.78
N GLY A 711 -28.28 39.33 -20.42
CA GLY A 711 -28.95 39.32 -21.73
C GLY A 711 -30.25 38.51 -21.79
N ASN A 712 -31.18 38.94 -22.64
CA ASN A 712 -32.41 38.21 -22.92
C ASN A 712 -32.43 37.75 -24.39
N GLY A 713 -33.09 36.63 -24.67
CA GLY A 713 -33.24 36.09 -26.03
C GLY A 713 -31.90 35.87 -26.75
N ASN A 714 -31.78 36.38 -27.98
CA ASN A 714 -30.56 36.23 -28.80
C ASN A 714 -29.34 36.96 -28.19
N ALA A 715 -29.54 38.03 -27.42
CA ALA A 715 -28.45 38.74 -26.76
C ALA A 715 -27.77 37.89 -25.67
N ARG A 716 -28.52 36.97 -25.03
CA ARG A 716 -27.97 36.02 -24.04
C ARG A 716 -26.88 35.14 -24.66
N TYR A 717 -27.11 34.62 -25.86
CA TYR A 717 -26.13 33.80 -26.58
C TYR A 717 -24.88 34.60 -26.92
N LEU A 718 -25.05 35.82 -27.44
CA LEU A 718 -23.92 36.70 -27.78
C LEU A 718 -23.07 37.05 -26.55
N TYR A 719 -23.68 37.48 -25.45
CA TYR A 719 -22.95 37.86 -24.25
C TYR A 719 -22.23 36.67 -23.61
N VAL A 720 -22.85 35.49 -23.59
CA VAL A 720 -22.19 34.29 -23.05
C VAL A 720 -21.03 33.85 -23.95
N SER A 721 -21.17 33.91 -25.27
CA SER A 721 -20.06 33.66 -26.20
C SER A 721 -18.89 34.64 -25.98
N ILE A 722 -19.17 35.94 -25.83
CA ILE A 722 -18.14 36.94 -25.54
C ILE A 722 -17.46 36.65 -24.20
N LYS A 723 -18.22 36.32 -23.15
CA LYS A 723 -17.67 35.97 -21.83
C LYS A 723 -16.76 34.74 -21.90
N LEU A 724 -17.14 33.70 -22.65
CA LEU A 724 -16.31 32.53 -22.86
C LEU A 724 -15.03 32.88 -23.64
N LEU A 725 -15.11 33.72 -24.67
CA LEU A 725 -13.93 34.20 -25.41
C LEU A 725 -12.97 35.02 -24.52
N VAL A 726 -13.50 35.91 -23.69
CA VAL A 726 -12.70 36.65 -22.69
C VAL A 726 -12.03 35.68 -21.71
N LEU A 727 -12.73 34.64 -21.29
CA LEU A 727 -12.18 33.60 -20.42
C LEU A 727 -11.05 32.82 -21.08
N PHE A 728 -11.18 32.43 -22.35
CA PHE A 728 -10.08 31.84 -23.12
C PHE A 728 -8.85 32.76 -23.18
N GLY A 729 -9.07 34.06 -23.42
CA GLY A 729 -8.00 35.06 -23.41
C GLY A 729 -7.30 35.18 -22.05
N LEU A 730 -8.07 35.22 -20.95
CA LEU A 730 -7.54 35.29 -19.59
C LEU A 730 -6.70 34.05 -19.25
N VAL A 731 -7.17 32.85 -19.62
CA VAL A 731 -6.43 31.60 -19.43
C VAL A 731 -5.14 31.61 -20.26
N ALA A 732 -5.17 32.10 -21.51
CA ALA A 732 -3.97 32.22 -22.34
C ALA A 732 -2.94 33.19 -21.73
N VAL A 733 -3.37 34.32 -21.15
CA VAL A 733 -2.48 35.27 -20.46
C VAL A 733 -1.83 34.64 -19.23
N LEU A 734 -2.60 33.92 -18.40
CA LEU A 734 -2.08 33.18 -17.24
C LEU A 734 -1.07 32.11 -17.65
N TYR A 735 -1.25 31.47 -18.80
CA TYR A 735 -0.32 30.47 -19.31
C TYR A 735 1.01 31.05 -19.81
N ILE A 736 0.98 32.22 -20.47
CA ILE A 736 2.18 32.85 -21.05
C ILE A 736 3.15 33.33 -19.96
N SER A 737 2.64 33.74 -18.79
CA SER A 737 3.45 34.31 -17.72
C SER A 737 3.38 33.49 -16.44
N GLU A 738 4.36 32.60 -16.26
CA GLU A 738 4.54 31.81 -15.04
C GLU A 738 4.66 32.72 -13.79
N VAL A 739 5.40 33.83 -13.90
CA VAL A 739 5.53 34.83 -12.82
C VAL A 739 4.18 35.45 -12.43
N PHE A 740 3.31 35.72 -13.42
CA PHE A 740 1.98 36.24 -13.13
C PHE A 740 1.10 35.18 -12.47
N PHE A 741 1.18 33.93 -12.94
CA PHE A 741 0.49 32.79 -12.34
C PHE A 741 0.87 32.61 -10.87
N GLU A 742 2.17 32.55 -10.56
CA GLU A 742 2.65 32.43 -9.17
C GLU A 742 2.13 33.57 -8.30
N LYS A 743 2.20 34.82 -8.76
CA LYS A 743 1.66 35.96 -8.01
C LYS A 743 0.17 35.83 -7.73
N VAL A 744 -0.63 35.36 -8.70
CA VAL A 744 -2.07 35.21 -8.50
C VAL A 744 -2.37 34.13 -7.45
N PHE A 745 -1.72 32.97 -7.52
CA PHE A 745 -2.06 31.82 -6.68
C PHE A 745 -1.33 31.76 -5.33
N VAL A 746 -0.15 32.38 -5.20
CA VAL A 746 0.66 32.40 -3.96
C VAL A 746 0.34 33.60 -3.06
N THR A 747 -0.47 34.55 -3.53
CA THR A 747 -0.89 35.70 -2.70
C THR A 747 -1.88 35.28 -1.60
N ARG A 748 -1.71 35.82 -0.39
CA ARG A 748 -2.63 35.60 0.73
C ARG A 748 -3.97 36.32 0.44
N PRO A 749 -5.12 35.71 0.77
CA PRO A 749 -5.30 34.65 1.77
C PRO A 749 -5.33 33.20 1.26
N TRP A 750 -5.38 32.95 -0.05
CA TRP A 750 -5.65 31.61 -0.60
C TRP A 750 -4.41 30.74 -0.88
N LYS A 751 -3.19 31.22 -0.59
CA LYS A 751 -1.93 30.46 -0.78
C LYS A 751 -2.04 28.99 -0.35
N ALA A 752 -2.60 28.73 0.84
CA ALA A 752 -2.70 27.38 1.42
C ALA A 752 -3.54 26.39 0.58
N LEU A 753 -4.36 26.87 -0.36
CA LEU A 753 -5.17 26.01 -1.23
C LEU A 753 -4.39 25.46 -2.42
N PHE A 754 -3.32 26.13 -2.85
CA PHE A 754 -2.62 25.87 -4.12
C PHE A 754 -1.20 25.37 -3.97
N VAL A 755 -0.76 25.15 -2.73
CA VAL A 755 0.63 24.87 -2.39
C VAL A 755 0.74 23.53 -1.64
N THR A 756 1.84 22.81 -1.86
CA THR A 756 2.16 21.53 -1.20
C THR A 756 2.74 21.73 0.21
N THR A 757 3.06 20.64 0.90
CA THR A 757 3.66 20.69 2.25
C THR A 757 4.99 21.44 2.27
N ASP A 758 5.76 21.33 1.19
CA ASP A 758 7.08 21.97 1.02
C ASP A 758 6.99 23.41 0.50
N ASP A 759 5.80 24.00 0.57
CA ASP A 759 5.53 25.35 0.10
C ASP A 759 5.72 25.55 -1.43
N ASP A 760 5.63 24.45 -2.22
CA ASP A 760 5.79 24.42 -3.68
C ASP A 760 4.44 24.49 -4.45
N ILE A 761 4.40 25.26 -5.54
CA ILE A 761 3.25 25.46 -6.45
C ILE A 761 3.37 24.61 -7.73
N HIS A 762 4.52 23.99 -8.00
CA HIS A 762 4.82 23.33 -9.26
C HIS A 762 3.77 22.27 -9.66
N ASP A 763 3.27 21.51 -8.69
CA ASP A 763 2.20 20.52 -8.92
C ASP A 763 0.92 21.17 -9.42
N TRP A 764 0.48 22.28 -8.80
CA TRP A 764 -0.71 23.01 -9.22
C TRP A 764 -0.52 23.60 -10.63
N TRP A 765 0.63 24.25 -10.88
CA TRP A 765 0.96 24.81 -12.19
C TRP A 765 0.93 23.75 -13.29
N THR A 766 1.60 22.61 -13.08
CA THR A 766 1.70 21.53 -14.07
C THR A 766 0.33 20.94 -14.41
N ARG A 767 -0.52 20.72 -13.40
CA ARG A 767 -1.88 20.18 -13.61
C ARG A 767 -2.80 21.20 -14.27
N TRP A 768 -2.77 22.44 -13.83
CA TRP A 768 -3.57 23.51 -14.42
C TRP A 768 -3.16 23.75 -15.87
N LYS A 769 -1.86 23.80 -16.17
CA LYS A 769 -1.29 23.95 -17.52
C LYS A 769 -1.78 22.86 -18.46
N LEU A 770 -1.79 21.60 -18.00
CA LEU A 770 -2.20 20.44 -18.79
C LEU A 770 -3.67 20.53 -19.21
N ASP A 771 -4.56 20.88 -18.27
CA ASP A 771 -6.03 20.83 -18.44
C ASP A 771 -6.71 22.18 -18.70
N ARG A 772 -5.93 23.22 -19.05
CA ARG A 772 -6.37 24.62 -19.11
C ARG A 772 -7.61 24.91 -19.96
N TYR A 773 -7.91 24.10 -20.98
CA TYR A 773 -9.07 24.28 -21.86
C TYR A 773 -10.14 23.20 -21.72
N SER A 774 -9.86 22.09 -21.04
CA SER A 774 -10.74 20.90 -20.97
C SER A 774 -12.15 21.24 -20.48
N PHE A 775 -12.25 22.04 -19.41
CA PHE A 775 -13.53 22.48 -18.85
C PHE A 775 -14.26 23.46 -19.78
N LEU A 776 -13.53 24.38 -20.42
CA LEU A 776 -14.09 25.37 -21.35
C LEU A 776 -14.64 24.72 -22.62
N TYR A 777 -13.98 23.67 -23.12
CA TYR A 777 -14.50 22.87 -24.22
C TYR A 777 -15.87 22.25 -23.87
N GLY A 778 -16.08 21.84 -22.62
CA GLY A 778 -17.39 21.37 -22.14
C GLY A 778 -18.47 22.47 -22.19
N CYS A 779 -18.13 23.69 -21.75
CA CYS A 779 -19.04 24.83 -21.82
C CYS A 779 -19.38 25.22 -23.27
N VAL A 780 -18.38 25.28 -24.15
CA VAL A 780 -18.56 25.59 -25.57
C VAL A 780 -19.39 24.51 -26.27
N PHE A 781 -19.12 23.24 -25.98
CA PHE A 781 -19.92 22.12 -26.49
C PHE A 781 -21.38 22.23 -26.02
N SER A 782 -21.61 22.54 -24.74
CA SER A 782 -22.97 22.74 -24.22
C SER A 782 -23.70 23.89 -24.93
N LEU A 783 -23.03 25.04 -25.14
CA LEU A 783 -23.62 26.16 -25.86
C LEU A 783 -23.94 25.80 -27.31
N SER A 784 -23.03 25.07 -27.96
CA SER A 784 -23.19 24.59 -29.32
C SER A 784 -24.36 23.62 -29.44
N LEU A 785 -24.50 22.68 -28.49
CA LEU A 785 -25.60 21.73 -28.43
C LEU A 785 -26.95 22.45 -28.28
N ILE A 786 -27.03 23.45 -27.39
CA ILE A 786 -28.25 24.26 -27.21
C ILE A 786 -28.63 25.00 -28.50
N LEU A 787 -27.65 25.55 -29.23
CA LEU A 787 -27.89 26.22 -30.51
C LEU A 787 -28.36 25.23 -31.58
N ILE A 788 -27.72 24.07 -31.67
CA ILE A 788 -28.06 23.00 -32.61
C ILE A 788 -29.50 22.49 -32.35
N GLN A 789 -29.88 22.30 -31.09
CA GLN A 789 -31.24 21.94 -30.67
C GLN A 789 -32.24 23.04 -31.03
N LYS A 790 -31.91 24.31 -30.80
CA LYS A 790 -32.77 25.46 -31.17
C LYS A 790 -33.06 25.53 -32.67
N PHE A 791 -32.08 25.19 -33.50
CA PHE A 791 -32.24 25.20 -34.97
C PHE A 791 -32.74 23.87 -35.55
N ASN A 792 -33.11 22.88 -34.70
CA ASN A 792 -33.57 21.55 -35.12
C ASN A 792 -32.64 20.87 -36.15
N LEU A 793 -31.33 21.07 -36.03
CA LEU A 793 -30.33 20.46 -36.93
C LEU A 793 -30.09 18.97 -36.64
N ILE A 794 -30.66 18.46 -35.56
CA ILE A 794 -30.48 17.11 -35.03
C ILE A 794 -31.86 16.52 -34.64
N ASP A 795 -32.06 15.22 -34.91
CA ASP A 795 -33.22 14.45 -34.44
C ASP A 795 -32.88 13.70 -33.13
N ASP A 796 -33.00 14.40 -32.00
CA ASP A 796 -32.81 13.86 -30.64
C ASP A 796 -34.11 13.64 -29.87
N ASN A 797 -35.26 13.79 -30.55
CA ASN A 797 -36.59 13.55 -29.99
C ASN A 797 -37.18 12.18 -30.37
N THR A 798 -36.49 11.43 -31.23
CA THR A 798 -36.94 10.13 -31.74
C THR A 798 -35.95 9.02 -31.37
N TYR A 799 -36.35 7.74 -31.45
CA TYR A 799 -35.44 6.57 -31.30
C TYR A 799 -34.58 6.29 -32.57
N SER A 800 -34.66 7.16 -33.58
CA SER A 800 -33.94 7.08 -34.85
C SER A 800 -32.46 7.46 -34.69
N ASN A 801 -31.70 7.33 -35.78
CA ASN A 801 -30.33 7.87 -35.84
C ASN A 801 -30.36 9.39 -35.82
N LEU A 802 -29.30 10.00 -35.30
CA LEU A 802 -29.17 11.45 -35.11
C LEU A 802 -29.27 12.25 -36.43
N PHE A 803 -28.77 11.63 -37.50
CA PHE A 803 -28.72 12.17 -38.85
C PHE A 803 -29.20 11.13 -39.86
N SER A 804 -29.34 11.53 -41.12
CA SER A 804 -29.56 10.60 -42.22
C SER A 804 -28.49 9.49 -42.26
N THR A 805 -28.84 8.30 -42.75
CA THR A 805 -27.96 7.12 -42.75
C THR A 805 -26.60 7.38 -43.42
N LYS A 806 -26.57 8.16 -44.51
CA LYS A 806 -25.32 8.51 -45.21
C LYS A 806 -24.40 9.37 -44.34
N VAL A 807 -24.94 10.41 -43.71
CA VAL A 807 -24.20 11.31 -42.81
C VAL A 807 -23.74 10.54 -41.57
N THR A 808 -24.59 9.64 -41.06
CA THR A 808 -24.27 8.77 -39.93
C THR A 808 -23.04 7.90 -40.20
N LEU A 809 -22.98 7.22 -41.35
CA LEU A 809 -21.83 6.38 -41.70
C LEU A 809 -20.54 7.19 -41.87
N VAL A 810 -20.61 8.35 -42.53
CA VAL A 810 -19.43 9.22 -42.70
C VAL A 810 -18.94 9.75 -41.36
N ALA A 811 -19.83 10.27 -40.53
CA ALA A 811 -19.47 10.79 -39.21
C ALA A 811 -18.91 9.69 -38.28
N LEU A 812 -19.44 8.46 -38.36
CA LEU A 812 -18.90 7.32 -37.63
C LEU A 812 -17.47 6.97 -38.09
N PHE A 813 -17.23 6.91 -39.40
CA PHE A 813 -15.89 6.63 -39.94
C PHE A 813 -14.87 7.71 -39.54
N VAL A 814 -15.25 8.99 -39.63
CA VAL A 814 -14.41 10.11 -39.21
C VAL A 814 -14.11 10.04 -37.71
N ALA A 815 -15.13 9.77 -36.88
CA ALA A 815 -14.95 9.69 -35.43
C ALA A 815 -14.05 8.51 -35.00
N ILE A 816 -14.24 7.32 -35.59
CA ILE A 816 -13.37 6.17 -35.32
C ILE A 816 -11.95 6.45 -35.80
N GLY A 817 -11.77 7.00 -37.01
CA GLY A 817 -10.47 7.39 -37.54
C GLY A 817 -9.76 8.41 -36.64
N ALA A 818 -10.48 9.40 -36.10
CA ALA A 818 -9.95 10.39 -35.18
C ALA A 818 -9.53 9.79 -33.82
N ILE A 819 -10.32 8.85 -33.26
CA ILE A 819 -9.93 8.12 -32.03
C ILE A 819 -8.67 7.30 -32.28
N CYS A 820 -8.62 6.55 -33.39
CA CYS A 820 -7.45 5.74 -33.74
C CYS A 820 -6.21 6.62 -33.93
N LEU A 821 -6.31 7.72 -34.70
CA LEU A 821 -5.21 8.64 -34.93
C LEU A 821 -4.70 9.25 -33.61
N ASN A 822 -5.60 9.76 -32.77
CA ASN A 822 -5.22 10.34 -31.49
C ASN A 822 -4.61 9.31 -30.54
N SER A 823 -5.12 8.07 -30.54
CA SER A 823 -4.55 6.97 -29.74
C SER A 823 -3.16 6.59 -30.23
N THR A 824 -2.95 6.49 -31.55
CA THR A 824 -1.61 6.24 -32.12
C THR A 824 -0.63 7.36 -31.79
N PHE A 825 -1.08 8.62 -31.85
CA PHE A 825 -0.27 9.77 -31.42
C PHE A 825 0.10 9.66 -29.94
N ALA A 826 -0.87 9.37 -29.06
CA ALA A 826 -0.65 9.22 -27.62
C ALA A 826 0.32 8.08 -27.25
N MET A 827 0.45 7.05 -28.11
CA MET A 827 1.39 5.94 -27.93
C MET A 827 2.82 6.23 -28.40
N LEU A 828 2.98 7.07 -29.43
CA LEU A 828 4.26 7.31 -30.09
C LEU A 828 4.99 8.58 -29.63
N CYS A 829 4.27 9.52 -29.04
CA CYS A 829 4.78 10.83 -28.69
C CYS A 829 5.60 10.82 -27.39
N SER A 830 6.63 11.68 -27.32
CA SER A 830 7.48 11.83 -26.14
C SER A 830 6.75 12.56 -25.00
N GLU A 831 7.22 12.41 -23.75
CA GLU A 831 6.55 13.00 -22.60
C GLU A 831 6.42 14.53 -22.69
N ALA A 832 7.48 15.21 -23.14
CA ALA A 832 7.50 16.67 -23.27
C ALA A 832 6.51 17.17 -24.33
N GLU A 833 6.57 16.60 -25.54
CA GLU A 833 5.70 16.97 -26.67
C GLU A 833 4.22 16.72 -26.33
N CYS A 834 3.93 15.58 -25.70
CA CYS A 834 2.56 15.19 -25.36
C CYS A 834 1.98 16.13 -24.30
N THR A 835 2.79 16.52 -23.31
CA THR A 835 2.35 17.42 -22.25
C THR A 835 2.02 18.81 -22.80
N GLU A 836 2.78 19.31 -23.78
CA GLU A 836 2.53 20.60 -24.41
C GLU A 836 1.28 20.58 -25.30
N LEU A 837 1.14 19.54 -26.13
CA LEU A 837 0.08 19.47 -27.13
C LEU A 837 -1.27 19.01 -26.57
N HIS A 838 -1.29 18.25 -25.47
CA HIS A 838 -2.47 17.63 -24.87
C HIS A 838 -3.66 18.59 -24.73
N SER A 839 -3.42 19.76 -24.16
CA SER A 839 -4.44 20.81 -23.96
C SER A 839 -5.19 21.24 -25.22
N TYR A 840 -4.60 21.09 -26.42
CA TYR A 840 -5.19 21.43 -27.70
C TYR A 840 -5.80 20.22 -28.40
N THR A 841 -5.18 19.05 -28.31
CA THR A 841 -5.61 17.84 -29.01
C THR A 841 -6.69 17.06 -28.28
N VAL A 842 -6.84 17.23 -26.96
CA VAL A 842 -7.75 16.42 -26.13
C VAL A 842 -9.23 16.56 -26.50
N ILE A 843 -9.63 17.64 -27.17
CA ILE A 843 -11.00 17.80 -27.67
C ILE A 843 -11.35 16.78 -28.77
N ILE A 844 -10.36 16.33 -29.55
CA ILE A 844 -10.54 15.40 -30.67
C ILE A 844 -11.07 14.03 -30.19
N PRO A 845 -10.43 13.31 -29.26
CA PRO A 845 -10.95 12.03 -28.76
C PRO A 845 -12.27 12.20 -28.00
N ILE A 846 -12.47 13.31 -27.28
CA ILE A 846 -13.71 13.59 -26.53
C ILE A 846 -14.91 13.72 -27.48
N LEU A 847 -14.83 14.60 -28.49
CA LEU A 847 -15.91 14.80 -29.45
C LEU A 847 -16.16 13.53 -30.28
N SER A 848 -15.08 12.83 -30.65
CA SER A 848 -15.19 11.59 -31.41
C SER A 848 -15.92 10.50 -30.61
N TYR A 849 -15.62 10.37 -29.31
CA TYR A 849 -16.36 9.46 -28.42
C TYR A 849 -17.84 9.82 -28.33
N ILE A 850 -18.16 11.11 -28.15
CA ILE A 850 -19.55 11.58 -28.07
C ILE A 850 -20.32 11.24 -29.35
N VAL A 851 -19.70 11.43 -30.52
CA VAL A 851 -20.29 11.07 -31.81
C VAL A 851 -20.54 9.57 -31.89
N VAL A 852 -19.54 8.72 -31.63
CA VAL A 852 -19.69 7.25 -31.67
C VAL A 852 -20.80 6.79 -30.72
N ARG A 853 -20.88 7.36 -29.53
CA ARG A 853 -21.84 6.96 -28.49
C ARG A 853 -23.28 7.39 -28.79
N ASN A 854 -23.50 8.52 -29.48
CA ASN A 854 -24.81 9.14 -29.65
C ASN A 854 -25.39 9.08 -31.07
N ILE A 855 -24.59 8.73 -32.09
CA ILE A 855 -25.05 8.81 -33.48
C ILE A 855 -26.12 7.78 -33.83
N SER A 856 -26.03 6.59 -33.22
CA SER A 856 -27.04 5.53 -33.35
C SER A 856 -28.05 5.62 -32.22
N GLY A 857 -29.35 5.59 -32.56
CA GLY A 857 -30.42 5.59 -31.56
C GLY A 857 -30.29 4.46 -30.53
N ARG A 858 -29.85 3.27 -30.96
CA ARG A 858 -29.64 2.10 -30.07
C ARG A 858 -28.57 2.33 -29.00
N LEU A 859 -27.46 2.95 -29.39
CA LEU A 859 -26.40 3.29 -28.43
C LEU A 859 -26.88 4.45 -27.55
N ARG A 860 -27.59 5.43 -28.11
CA ARG A 860 -28.09 6.57 -27.35
C ARG A 860 -29.03 6.17 -26.21
N THR A 861 -29.90 5.19 -26.41
CA THR A 861 -30.94 4.80 -25.45
C THR A 861 -30.60 3.59 -24.60
N ARG A 862 -29.35 3.09 -24.63
CA ARG A 862 -28.88 2.01 -23.76
C ARG A 862 -27.67 2.45 -22.98
N TYR A 863 -27.52 1.98 -21.74
CA TYR A 863 -26.39 2.28 -20.88
C TYR A 863 -26.07 1.11 -19.95
N SER A 864 -24.84 1.02 -19.48
CA SER A 864 -24.46 0.04 -18.44
C SER A 864 -24.87 0.54 -17.05
N SER A 865 -25.79 -0.16 -16.38
CA SER A 865 -26.25 0.20 -15.03
C SER A 865 -25.15 0.01 -13.99
N LEU A 866 -24.24 -0.95 -14.19
CA LEU A 866 -23.03 -1.14 -13.38
C LEU A 866 -22.12 0.10 -13.43
N PHE A 867 -21.74 0.54 -14.63
CA PHE A 867 -20.87 1.71 -14.78
C PHE A 867 -21.56 3.00 -14.34
N ALA A 868 -22.84 3.18 -14.65
CA ALA A 868 -23.60 4.34 -14.18
C ALA A 868 -23.71 4.37 -12.64
N GLY A 869 -23.89 3.21 -12.00
CA GLY A 869 -23.84 3.07 -10.54
C GLY A 869 -22.52 3.58 -9.94
N LEU A 870 -21.38 3.13 -10.49
CA LEU A 870 -20.05 3.59 -10.07
C LEU A 870 -19.81 5.07 -10.40
N GLY A 871 -20.35 5.56 -11.52
CA GLY A 871 -20.25 6.96 -11.94
C GLY A 871 -20.93 7.94 -10.99
N ARG A 872 -22.05 7.55 -10.37
CA ARG A 872 -22.76 8.36 -9.36
C ARG A 872 -21.91 8.64 -8.11
N ILE A 873 -20.99 7.74 -7.78
CA ILE A 873 -20.07 7.84 -6.63
C ILE A 873 -18.60 8.02 -7.07
N SER A 874 -18.35 8.52 -8.29
CA SER A 874 -17.00 8.55 -8.87
C SER A 874 -16.00 9.37 -8.06
N LEU A 875 -16.43 10.46 -7.43
CA LEU A 875 -15.60 11.31 -6.59
C LEU A 875 -15.18 10.59 -5.30
N GLU A 876 -16.13 9.92 -4.65
CA GLU A 876 -15.87 9.10 -3.47
C GLU A 876 -14.94 7.93 -3.79
N LEU A 877 -15.13 7.27 -4.93
CA LEU A 877 -14.21 6.24 -5.42
C LEU A 877 -12.80 6.81 -5.65
N TYR A 878 -12.69 8.03 -6.20
CA TYR A 878 -11.41 8.68 -6.44
C TYR A 878 -10.64 9.01 -5.16
N ILE A 879 -11.33 9.43 -4.09
CA ILE A 879 -10.68 9.77 -2.82
C ILE A 879 -10.41 8.51 -2.00
N THR A 880 -11.36 7.57 -1.98
CA THR A 880 -11.24 6.34 -1.18
C THR A 880 -10.12 5.43 -1.71
N GLN A 881 -9.87 5.39 -3.02
CA GLN A 881 -8.79 4.57 -3.60
C GLN A 881 -7.42 4.99 -3.06
N ILE A 882 -7.25 6.27 -2.73
CA ILE A 882 -5.98 6.85 -2.30
C ILE A 882 -5.53 6.28 -0.95
N HIS A 883 -6.48 5.87 -0.10
CA HIS A 883 -6.21 5.38 1.26
C HIS A 883 -6.51 3.90 1.49
N ILE A 884 -7.39 3.29 0.69
CA ILE A 884 -7.68 1.84 0.79
C ILE A 884 -6.80 1.03 -0.17
N PHE A 885 -6.80 1.38 -1.47
CA PHE A 885 -6.10 0.61 -2.49
C PHE A 885 -4.62 0.94 -2.51
N THR A 886 -4.35 2.23 -2.61
CA THR A 886 -3.00 2.74 -2.56
C THR A 886 -2.70 3.14 -1.12
N SER A 887 -1.47 2.92 -0.67
CA SER A 887 -1.04 3.24 0.71
C SER A 887 0.29 3.99 0.67
N ALA A 888 0.69 4.60 1.78
CA ALA A 888 1.87 5.46 1.88
C ALA A 888 1.83 6.58 0.82
N ASP A 889 0.81 7.43 0.91
CA ASP A 889 0.64 8.59 0.03
C ASP A 889 0.65 8.23 -1.46
N THR A 890 -0.04 7.13 -1.81
CA THR A 890 -0.16 6.57 -3.17
C THR A 890 1.07 5.84 -3.74
N HIS A 891 2.13 5.62 -2.97
CA HIS A 891 3.33 4.92 -3.48
C HIS A 891 3.21 3.39 -3.42
N GLY A 892 2.49 2.87 -2.43
CA GLY A 892 2.29 1.44 -2.18
C GLY A 892 0.91 0.90 -2.54
N ILE A 893 0.78 -0.42 -2.40
CA ILE A 893 -0.48 -1.17 -2.44
C ILE A 893 -0.70 -1.84 -1.08
N LEU A 894 -1.94 -1.75 -0.58
CA LEU A 894 -2.33 -2.40 0.66
C LEU A 894 -2.45 -3.93 0.50
N THR A 895 -1.85 -4.67 1.44
CA THR A 895 -1.92 -6.14 1.49
C THR A 895 -2.56 -6.58 2.80
N LEU A 896 -3.85 -6.90 2.74
CA LEU A 896 -4.66 -7.43 3.84
C LEU A 896 -4.42 -8.95 4.03
N LEU A 897 -4.22 -9.67 2.93
CA LEU A 897 -3.99 -11.11 2.91
C LEU A 897 -2.66 -11.41 2.19
N PRO A 898 -1.57 -11.68 2.93
CA PRO A 898 -0.30 -12.08 2.30
C PRO A 898 -0.47 -13.40 1.54
N GLU A 899 0.38 -13.65 0.55
CA GLU A 899 0.42 -14.85 -0.33
C GLU A 899 -0.73 -15.01 -1.35
N TYR A 900 -1.88 -14.36 -1.15
CA TYR A 900 -3.06 -14.50 -2.04
C TYR A 900 -3.39 -13.19 -2.77
N PRO A 901 -2.61 -12.77 -3.79
CA PRO A 901 -2.76 -11.45 -4.41
C PRO A 901 -4.13 -11.24 -5.09
N VAL A 902 -4.69 -12.27 -5.72
CA VAL A 902 -6.01 -12.18 -6.37
C VAL A 902 -7.12 -12.04 -5.34
N LEU A 903 -7.08 -12.86 -4.27
CA LEU A 903 -8.07 -12.78 -3.19
C LEU A 903 -7.96 -11.46 -2.43
N ASN A 904 -6.74 -10.99 -2.17
CA ASN A 904 -6.47 -9.67 -1.58
C ASN A 904 -7.12 -8.56 -2.40
N SER A 905 -6.93 -8.57 -3.73
CA SER A 905 -7.54 -7.60 -4.63
C SER A 905 -9.07 -7.67 -4.61
N LEU A 906 -9.66 -8.87 -4.64
CA LEU A 906 -11.13 -9.03 -4.59
C LEU A 906 -11.74 -8.54 -3.27
N VAL A 907 -11.13 -8.91 -2.13
CA VAL A 907 -11.56 -8.47 -0.80
C VAL A 907 -11.43 -6.95 -0.66
N THR A 908 -10.30 -6.40 -1.09
CA THR A 908 -10.05 -4.96 -1.05
C THR A 908 -11.02 -4.20 -1.96
N CYS A 909 -11.28 -4.68 -3.18
CA CYS A 909 -12.31 -4.15 -4.09
C CYS A 909 -13.69 -4.09 -3.43
N PHE A 910 -14.10 -5.18 -2.78
CA PHE A 910 -15.41 -5.27 -2.14
C PHE A 910 -15.56 -4.26 -0.99
N ILE A 911 -14.57 -4.20 -0.10
CA ILE A 911 -14.54 -3.24 1.01
C ILE A 911 -14.53 -1.80 0.46
N PHE A 912 -13.68 -1.54 -0.54
CA PHE A 912 -13.54 -0.24 -1.19
C PHE A 912 -14.86 0.30 -1.74
N ILE A 913 -15.58 -0.50 -2.53
CA ILE A 913 -16.87 -0.07 -3.13
C ILE A 913 -17.91 0.19 -2.04
N CYS A 914 -17.99 -0.67 -1.02
CA CYS A 914 -18.92 -0.49 0.09
C CYS A 914 -18.63 0.78 0.90
N VAL A 915 -17.36 1.06 1.19
CA VAL A 915 -16.94 2.27 1.90
C VAL A 915 -17.24 3.52 1.07
N ALA A 916 -16.90 3.52 -0.23
CA ALA A 916 -17.20 4.66 -1.10
C ALA A 916 -18.71 4.97 -1.19
N HIS A 917 -19.54 3.93 -1.23
CA HIS A 917 -20.99 4.09 -1.19
C HIS A 917 -21.47 4.66 0.17
N GLU A 918 -20.92 4.21 1.30
CA GLU A 918 -21.30 4.73 2.61
C GLU A 918 -20.83 6.18 2.83
N VAL A 919 -19.65 6.55 2.31
CA VAL A 919 -19.19 7.95 2.28
C VAL A 919 -20.18 8.82 1.53
N SER A 920 -20.63 8.38 0.35
CA SER A 920 -21.57 9.15 -0.46
C SER A 920 -22.90 9.35 0.28
N ASP A 921 -23.41 8.31 0.94
CA ASP A 921 -24.63 8.40 1.74
C ASP A 921 -24.47 9.35 2.94
N CYS A 922 -23.34 9.31 3.64
CA CYS A 922 -23.08 10.18 4.79
C CYS A 922 -22.93 11.66 4.41
N VAL A 923 -22.25 11.94 3.28
CA VAL A 923 -22.01 13.31 2.82
C VAL A 923 -23.24 13.91 2.15
N CYS A 924 -24.01 13.11 1.40
CA CYS A 924 -25.04 13.65 0.51
C CYS A 924 -26.48 13.56 1.02
N ARG A 925 -26.88 12.53 1.78
CA ARG A 925 -28.29 12.33 2.18
C ARG A 925 -28.75 13.22 3.35
N PRO A 926 -27.99 13.41 4.45
CA PRO A 926 -28.50 14.09 5.65
C PRO A 926 -28.08 15.56 5.77
N VAL A 927 -26.83 15.86 5.45
CA VAL A 927 -26.17 17.12 5.85
C VAL A 927 -26.65 18.28 4.98
N LEU A 928 -26.73 18.09 3.67
CA LEU A 928 -27.10 19.15 2.71
C LEU A 928 -28.58 19.52 2.72
N LYS A 929 -29.49 18.53 2.80
CA LYS A 929 -30.95 18.80 2.81
C LYS A 929 -31.39 19.52 4.09
N LYS A 930 -30.73 19.27 5.23
CA LYS A 930 -31.16 19.79 6.55
C LYS A 930 -30.35 20.97 7.10
N ILE A 931 -29.14 21.24 6.60
CA ILE A 931 -28.42 22.50 6.90
C ILE A 931 -29.01 23.67 6.10
N VAL A 932 -29.60 23.37 4.94
CA VAL A 932 -30.18 24.38 4.05
C VAL A 932 -31.66 24.64 4.33
N SER A 933 -32.39 23.69 4.94
CA SER A 933 -33.73 23.89 5.48
C SER A 933 -33.67 24.49 6.88
#